data_AF-A0A4U1JKU1-F1
#
_entry.id   AF-A0A4U1JKU1-F1
#
_cell.length_a   1.000
_cell.length_b   1.000
_cell.length_c   1.000
_cell.angle_alpha   90.00
_cell.angle_beta   90.00
_cell.angle_gamma   90.00
#
_symmetry.space_group_name_H-M   'P 1'
#
loop_
_entity.id
_entity.type
_entity.pdbx_description
1 polymer ?
#
loop_
_entity_poly.entity_id
_entity_poly.type
_entity_poly.pdbx_seq_one_letter_code
_entity_poly.pdbx_strand_id
1 'polypeptide(L)'
;MSKFKGFLAVLAALCVFVFAGRAEATHLRYANITWSIPDPVSAPRTVRFEVTTGWRATFVDSTTLFFGDGTYHATTTGAVIGSGVDAAGLEYKVTRYAATHTYAAAGQYIAYFGSCCRISELVNGADDNFRVEAKVDLTPGNTGNAVSVVPALIQMQVNGIRTIQIPATDPDGTPVTCRFSNAAEIGDAATVNPPKIPANNNAPTLAPSTNPPGCTLTWDTNGAVAGQSYAVQVVLESPNENDLTLKSSAVLDFIIEMVQSPVPTCTGSDSFVVDMGQKLDTNFTGASNSFLKMTSIGSVGLLNPIPGTTKPSPFTTNLTWTPGPGEEGTHVLAIVYTNQLNVSGYCTLTVTVPECAVYGTPCSTGIGACLGTGIEQCLGPDVICTAVAKAPMPEVCNGIDDDCNDTIDDNNPESGTPCTTGLPPVCGAGVNDCNAGVLECVPDVAPGSIVETCNGVDDDCDGTTDEGYGLGVSCIVGDGVCEAVGKIVCDGPDATTCDAVPGVPTTEMCDGADNDCDGVPDDGFDVGTSCMEGLGECVASGVNVCKPDGTGVVCNAVLGTPTLEICGDDKDTDCDGNNENGCGDMDGDGLYDALEEQTGTKPDDADSDDDGVLDGEEPQWDEDSDGDGLINALDPDSDDDGLFDGTELGKSCNDPDTAAHLGHCRPDADAGQTGTDPLNPDSDDDGKSDGSEDPNLNGAVDPGEGNPENPGDANTTKDFDGDGLGDALEKTLGTDEKDADSDDDGLLDGDERNPSDDTDGDGLINVRDVDSDNDALFDGTEAGKGCQHPATNATAGHCRADGDLGGTKTSPVARDTDGGSKSDGSEDGNLNGVIDSGEGNPNNESDDANVVDTDGDGLSDALEKALGTGANDADTDDDGLADGDEPNPSDDTDGDGGRNVKDADADNDGLADGTEAGRPCDGEGTDAAAQKCTADADNGATKTLVLVADTDGGSKSDGAEDTNLNGKLDAGETNPLFAGDDITQPECTADADCGGASSGTICQEQRCVPGCRGAGGNGCPEGQVCSSTSDAPGLCKAEPPPDTTPETPETPEGCGCRTAPAQGGALPITLTLVAGLLFATRRRRAA
;
A
#
# COMPACT_ATOMS: atom_id res chain seq x y z
N MET A 1 -67.54 -12.80 45.73
CA MET A 1 -66.34 -12.03 45.33
C MET A 1 -65.20 -12.88 44.75
N SER A 2 -65.30 -14.22 44.66
CA SER A 2 -64.25 -15.06 44.05
C SER A 2 -64.47 -15.35 42.55
N LYS A 3 -65.72 -15.31 42.06
CA LYS A 3 -66.03 -15.56 40.62
C LYS A 3 -65.85 -14.35 39.69
N PHE A 4 -65.64 -13.15 40.23
CA PHE A 4 -65.46 -11.92 39.43
C PHE A 4 -64.00 -11.65 39.06
N LYS A 5 -63.03 -12.25 39.80
CA LYS A 5 -61.60 -12.13 39.51
C LYS A 5 -61.16 -13.03 38.35
N GLY A 6 -61.77 -14.21 38.20
CA GLY A 6 -61.51 -15.09 37.06
C GLY A 6 -62.07 -14.56 35.73
N PHE A 7 -63.22 -13.90 35.76
CA PHE A 7 -63.81 -13.31 34.55
C PHE A 7 -63.05 -12.05 34.09
N LEU A 8 -62.51 -11.24 35.01
CA LEU A 8 -61.64 -10.12 34.66
C LEU A 8 -60.27 -10.57 34.15
N ALA A 9 -59.71 -11.68 34.67
CA ALA A 9 -58.45 -12.22 34.19
C ALA A 9 -58.58 -12.84 32.78
N VAL A 10 -59.71 -13.50 32.48
CA VAL A 10 -59.98 -14.02 31.13
C VAL A 10 -60.35 -12.91 30.15
N LEU A 11 -61.03 -11.84 30.58
CA LEU A 11 -61.28 -10.67 29.72
C LEU A 11 -60.02 -9.83 29.49
N ALA A 12 -59.13 -9.72 30.48
CA ALA A 12 -57.81 -9.08 30.31
C ALA A 12 -56.90 -9.92 29.41
N ALA A 13 -56.91 -11.25 29.53
CA ALA A 13 -56.20 -12.15 28.61
C ALA A 13 -56.82 -12.11 27.20
N LEU A 14 -58.14 -12.05 27.05
CA LEU A 14 -58.78 -11.91 25.73
C LEU A 14 -58.54 -10.52 25.11
N CYS A 15 -58.43 -9.45 25.91
CA CYS A 15 -58.08 -8.12 25.39
C CYS A 15 -56.58 -7.99 25.06
N VAL A 16 -55.70 -8.75 25.72
CA VAL A 16 -54.27 -8.81 25.38
C VAL A 16 -54.01 -9.70 24.15
N PHE A 17 -54.80 -10.75 23.93
CA PHE A 17 -54.69 -11.61 22.73
C PHE A 17 -55.47 -11.11 21.50
N VAL A 18 -56.25 -10.03 21.59
CA VAL A 18 -57.00 -9.44 20.45
C VAL A 18 -56.47 -8.06 20.04
N PHE A 19 -55.41 -7.56 20.70
CA PHE A 19 -54.70 -6.32 20.31
C PHE A 19 -53.17 -6.48 20.21
N ALA A 20 -52.67 -7.71 20.08
CA ALA A 20 -51.26 -7.98 19.78
C ALA A 20 -51.07 -8.40 18.31
N GLY A 21 -51.64 -7.62 17.40
CA GLY A 21 -51.43 -7.76 15.96
C GLY A 21 -51.36 -6.39 15.34
N ARG A 22 -50.18 -6.04 14.80
CA ARG A 22 -49.76 -4.76 14.21
C ARG A 22 -49.22 -3.72 15.20
N ALA A 23 -48.07 -4.03 15.76
CA ALA A 23 -47.08 -3.05 16.17
C ALA A 23 -45.69 -3.51 15.69
N GLU A 24 -45.58 -3.82 14.40
CA GLU A 24 -44.31 -3.87 13.69
C GLU A 24 -44.54 -3.07 12.42
N ALA A 25 -44.20 -1.78 12.50
CA ALA A 25 -44.20 -0.88 11.35
C ALA A 25 -42.76 -0.79 10.87
N THR A 26 -42.53 -1.39 9.74
CA THR A 26 -41.26 -1.48 9.03
C THR A 26 -41.21 -0.33 8.03
N HIS A 27 -40.01 0.19 7.74
CA HIS A 27 -39.84 1.55 7.20
C HIS A 27 -39.11 1.60 5.85
N LEU A 28 -39.35 0.62 4.98
CA LEU A 28 -38.68 0.52 3.67
C LEU A 28 -39.00 1.74 2.79
N ARG A 29 -37.94 2.33 2.22
CA ARG A 29 -37.98 3.43 1.25
C ARG A 29 -37.37 3.05 -0.08
N TYR A 30 -36.37 2.18 -0.07
CA TYR A 30 -35.67 1.73 -1.27
C TYR A 30 -35.30 0.27 -1.18
N ALA A 31 -35.34 -0.44 -2.30
CA ALA A 31 -34.73 -1.75 -2.41
C ALA A 31 -34.44 -2.14 -3.86
N ASN A 32 -33.32 -2.83 -4.05
CA ASN A 32 -32.88 -3.37 -5.32
C ASN A 32 -32.01 -4.62 -5.11
N ILE A 33 -32.03 -5.52 -6.11
CA ILE A 33 -31.12 -6.67 -6.20
C ILE A 33 -30.50 -6.65 -7.60
N THR A 34 -29.18 -6.53 -7.65
CA THR A 34 -28.36 -6.74 -8.84
C THR A 34 -27.58 -8.04 -8.69
N TRP A 35 -27.20 -8.63 -9.82
CA TRP A 35 -26.34 -9.81 -9.81
C TRP A 35 -25.43 -9.85 -11.03
N SER A 36 -24.26 -10.43 -10.85
CA SER A 36 -23.25 -10.66 -11.88
C SER A 36 -22.59 -12.03 -11.71
N ILE A 37 -21.98 -12.54 -12.78
CA ILE A 37 -21.11 -13.73 -12.77
C ILE A 37 -19.67 -13.21 -12.81
N PRO A 38 -18.91 -13.25 -11.70
CA PRO A 38 -17.56 -12.69 -11.66
C PRO A 38 -16.59 -13.40 -12.62
N ASP A 39 -16.68 -14.73 -12.69
CA ASP A 39 -15.88 -15.53 -13.64
C ASP A 39 -16.82 -16.36 -14.54
N PRO A 40 -17.22 -15.80 -15.70
CA PRO A 40 -18.10 -16.48 -16.64
C PRO A 40 -17.44 -17.65 -17.39
N VAL A 41 -16.11 -17.80 -17.30
CA VAL A 41 -15.35 -18.83 -18.04
C VAL A 41 -15.15 -20.06 -17.17
N SER A 42 -14.54 -19.91 -15.99
CA SER A 42 -14.17 -21.03 -15.12
C SER A 42 -15.25 -21.33 -14.08
N ALA A 43 -16.04 -20.31 -13.69
CA ALA A 43 -17.11 -20.45 -12.70
C ALA A 43 -18.49 -19.89 -13.13
N PRO A 44 -19.05 -20.27 -14.30
CA PRO A 44 -20.28 -19.68 -14.88
C PRO A 44 -21.57 -19.88 -14.06
N ARG A 45 -21.50 -20.54 -12.91
CA ARG A 45 -22.62 -20.83 -12.01
C ARG A 45 -22.51 -20.13 -10.66
N THR A 46 -21.38 -19.47 -10.40
CA THR A 46 -21.13 -18.69 -9.19
C THR A 46 -21.56 -17.27 -9.47
N VAL A 47 -22.51 -16.79 -8.68
CA VAL A 47 -23.16 -15.50 -8.87
C VAL A 47 -22.91 -14.63 -7.65
N ARG A 48 -22.43 -13.41 -7.88
CA ARG A 48 -22.37 -12.35 -6.86
C ARG A 48 -23.68 -11.57 -6.92
N PHE A 49 -24.39 -11.52 -5.80
CA PHE A 49 -25.58 -10.69 -5.60
C PHE A 49 -25.20 -9.45 -4.82
N GLU A 50 -25.69 -8.29 -5.25
CA GLU A 50 -25.65 -7.08 -4.43
C GLU A 50 -27.07 -6.69 -4.05
N VAL A 51 -27.27 -6.50 -2.75
CA VAL A 51 -28.57 -6.13 -2.19
C VAL A 51 -28.43 -4.75 -1.60
N THR A 52 -29.11 -3.77 -2.20
CA THR A 52 -29.17 -2.40 -1.70
C THR A 52 -30.54 -2.13 -1.12
N THR A 53 -30.61 -1.62 0.10
CA THR A 53 -31.88 -1.28 0.76
C THR A 53 -31.84 0.10 1.41
N GLY A 54 -32.99 0.74 1.56
CA GLY A 54 -33.13 2.04 2.22
C GLY A 54 -34.20 1.98 3.29
N TRP A 55 -33.81 2.26 4.52
CA TRP A 55 -34.66 2.17 5.71
C TRP A 55 -34.60 3.44 6.52
N ARG A 56 -35.64 3.72 7.32
CA ARG A 56 -35.58 4.80 8.31
C ARG A 56 -34.39 4.61 9.24
N ALA A 57 -33.65 5.68 9.54
CA ALA A 57 -32.37 5.63 10.26
C ALA A 57 -32.47 5.04 11.68
N THR A 58 -33.65 5.10 12.29
CA THR A 58 -33.92 4.53 13.63
C THR A 58 -34.27 3.04 13.61
N PHE A 59 -34.15 2.38 12.47
CA PHE A 59 -34.48 0.97 12.29
C PHE A 59 -33.20 0.19 11.95
N VAL A 60 -33.00 -0.96 12.59
CA VAL A 60 -31.87 -1.85 12.29
C VAL A 60 -32.22 -2.65 11.04
N ASP A 61 -31.46 -2.43 9.98
CA ASP A 61 -31.63 -3.13 8.71
C ASP A 61 -31.11 -4.56 8.82
N SER A 62 -31.91 -5.54 8.40
CA SER A 62 -31.38 -6.85 8.05
C SER A 62 -32.29 -7.54 7.05
N THR A 63 -31.71 -8.24 6.08
CA THR A 63 -32.47 -8.97 5.06
C THR A 63 -31.96 -10.39 4.92
N THR A 64 -32.87 -11.30 4.57
CA THR A 64 -32.54 -12.70 4.22
C THR A 64 -32.79 -12.88 2.74
N LEU A 65 -31.74 -13.18 1.98
CA LEU A 65 -31.81 -13.34 0.53
C LEU A 65 -32.07 -14.81 0.18
N PHE A 66 -33.15 -15.10 -0.53
CA PHE A 66 -33.48 -16.44 -1.02
C PHE A 66 -33.05 -16.57 -2.48
N PHE A 67 -32.35 -17.63 -2.85
CA PHE A 67 -31.80 -17.81 -4.21
C PHE A 67 -32.75 -18.51 -5.19
N GLY A 68 -33.88 -19.03 -4.69
CA GLY A 68 -34.91 -19.63 -5.55
C GLY A 68 -34.67 -21.09 -5.95
N ASP A 69 -33.56 -21.70 -5.53
CA ASP A 69 -33.26 -23.14 -5.63
C ASP A 69 -33.53 -23.90 -4.30
N GLY A 70 -33.95 -23.19 -3.26
CA GLY A 70 -34.24 -23.72 -1.93
C GLY A 70 -33.19 -23.37 -0.88
N THR A 71 -32.07 -22.74 -1.26
CA THR A 71 -31.08 -22.18 -0.33
C THR A 71 -31.32 -20.69 -0.08
N TYR A 72 -30.61 -20.14 0.91
CA TYR A 72 -30.68 -18.73 1.28
C TYR A 72 -29.37 -18.26 1.89
N HIS A 73 -29.09 -16.96 1.76
CA HIS A 73 -28.08 -16.26 2.54
C HIS A 73 -28.66 -15.88 3.89
N ALA A 74 -27.88 -16.02 4.97
CA ALA A 74 -28.30 -15.69 6.31
C ALA A 74 -28.74 -14.21 6.42
N THR A 75 -29.46 -13.90 7.50
CA THR A 75 -29.92 -12.54 7.78
C THR A 75 -28.72 -11.62 7.98
N THR A 76 -28.53 -10.65 7.09
CA THR A 76 -27.35 -9.79 7.06
C THR A 76 -27.75 -8.33 7.14
N THR A 77 -27.00 -7.56 7.95
CA THR A 77 -27.06 -6.10 8.02
C THR A 77 -26.05 -5.54 7.03
N GLY A 78 -26.46 -4.67 6.11
CA GLY A 78 -25.54 -4.09 5.13
C GLY A 78 -24.77 -2.88 5.67
N ALA A 79 -23.59 -2.63 5.09
CA ALA A 79 -22.79 -1.43 5.32
C ALA A 79 -23.56 -0.18 4.86
N VAL A 80 -23.44 0.92 5.58
CA VAL A 80 -24.17 2.16 5.28
C VAL A 80 -23.47 2.89 4.14
N ILE A 81 -24.10 2.97 2.97
CA ILE A 81 -23.57 3.61 1.76
C ILE A 81 -24.19 4.99 1.49
N GLY A 82 -25.06 5.47 2.38
CA GLY A 82 -25.66 6.78 2.24
C GLY A 82 -26.78 7.06 3.22
N SER A 83 -27.24 8.30 3.26
CA SER A 83 -28.37 8.72 4.09
C SER A 83 -29.14 9.88 3.45
N GLY A 84 -30.35 10.12 3.92
CA GLY A 84 -31.15 11.25 3.46
C GLY A 84 -32.28 11.58 4.42
N VAL A 85 -32.99 12.68 4.12
CA VAL A 85 -34.10 13.18 4.92
C VAL A 85 -35.32 13.36 4.00
N ASP A 86 -36.48 12.86 4.42
CA ASP A 86 -37.73 13.11 3.68
C ASP A 86 -38.30 14.52 3.96
N ALA A 87 -39.31 14.98 3.22
CA ALA A 87 -39.87 16.32 3.44
C ALA A 87 -40.60 16.46 4.80
N ALA A 88 -40.84 15.36 5.52
CA ALA A 88 -41.34 15.38 6.89
C ALA A 88 -40.22 15.53 7.93
N GLY A 89 -38.95 15.53 7.50
CA GLY A 89 -37.78 15.67 8.37
C GLY A 89 -37.32 14.35 9.00
N LEU A 90 -37.75 13.20 8.48
CA LEU A 90 -37.32 11.90 8.98
C LEU A 90 -36.11 11.39 8.19
N GLU A 91 -35.08 11.01 8.93
CA GLU A 91 -33.85 10.44 8.39
C GLU A 91 -34.02 8.98 7.95
N TYR A 92 -33.33 8.63 6.88
CA TYR A 92 -33.19 7.27 6.37
C TYR A 92 -31.73 6.98 6.02
N LYS A 93 -31.33 5.72 6.13
CA LYS A 93 -30.03 5.19 5.72
C LYS A 93 -30.22 4.26 4.53
N VAL A 94 -29.27 4.28 3.61
CA VAL A 94 -29.15 3.32 2.50
C VAL A 94 -27.99 2.40 2.85
N THR A 95 -28.22 1.10 2.73
CA THR A 95 -27.28 0.05 3.09
C THR A 95 -27.07 -0.87 1.91
N ARG A 96 -25.89 -1.50 1.83
CA ARG A 96 -25.55 -2.51 0.82
C ARG A 96 -24.80 -3.66 1.46
N TYR A 97 -25.06 -4.87 0.99
CA TYR A 97 -24.19 -6.03 1.22
C TYR A 97 -24.12 -6.87 -0.06
N ALA A 98 -23.04 -7.64 -0.17
CA ALA A 98 -22.87 -8.64 -1.21
C ALA A 98 -23.12 -10.05 -0.65
N ALA A 99 -23.57 -10.96 -1.51
CA ALA A 99 -23.70 -12.38 -1.20
C ALA A 99 -23.31 -13.21 -2.43
N THR A 100 -22.44 -14.20 -2.25
CA THR A 100 -22.06 -15.11 -3.33
C THR A 100 -22.83 -16.42 -3.19
N HIS A 101 -23.34 -16.95 -4.32
CA HIS A 101 -24.01 -18.25 -4.35
C HIS A 101 -23.71 -19.01 -5.63
N THR A 102 -23.42 -20.30 -5.49
CA THR A 102 -23.15 -21.20 -6.62
C THR A 102 -24.32 -22.13 -6.87
N TYR A 103 -24.94 -22.02 -8.05
CA TYR A 103 -26.07 -22.86 -8.43
C TYR A 103 -25.63 -24.26 -8.89
N ALA A 104 -26.40 -25.27 -8.49
CA ALA A 104 -26.13 -26.67 -8.86
C ALA A 104 -26.23 -26.94 -10.37
N ALA A 105 -26.99 -26.13 -11.11
CA ALA A 105 -27.16 -26.25 -12.56
C ALA A 105 -27.36 -24.89 -13.23
N ALA A 106 -26.96 -24.76 -14.50
CA ALA A 106 -27.34 -23.64 -15.33
C ALA A 106 -28.86 -23.63 -15.57
N GLY A 107 -29.49 -22.45 -15.49
CA GLY A 107 -30.93 -22.29 -15.62
C GLY A 107 -31.43 -20.93 -15.15
N GLN A 108 -32.75 -20.76 -15.11
CA GLN A 108 -33.40 -19.54 -14.59
C GLN A 108 -33.85 -19.72 -13.15
N TYR A 109 -33.48 -18.76 -12.31
CA TYR A 109 -33.82 -18.71 -10.89
C TYR A 109 -34.41 -17.34 -10.52
N ILE A 110 -34.96 -17.26 -9.31
CA ILE A 110 -35.49 -16.00 -8.77
C ILE A 110 -34.83 -15.78 -7.42
N ALA A 111 -33.89 -14.84 -7.38
CA ALA A 111 -33.36 -14.34 -6.13
C ALA A 111 -34.32 -13.29 -5.56
N TYR A 112 -34.70 -13.39 -4.30
CA TYR A 112 -35.66 -12.45 -3.71
C TYR A 112 -35.50 -12.28 -2.20
N PHE A 113 -35.92 -11.13 -1.71
CA PHE A 113 -36.26 -10.94 -0.31
C PHE A 113 -37.58 -10.18 -0.19
N GLY A 114 -38.17 -10.22 0.98
CA GLY A 114 -39.41 -9.50 1.24
C GLY A 114 -39.72 -9.54 2.71
N SER A 115 -40.38 -8.49 3.17
CA SER A 115 -40.83 -8.40 4.55
C SER A 115 -42.15 -7.64 4.62
N CYS A 116 -42.82 -7.77 5.76
CA CYS A 116 -43.73 -6.69 6.14
C CYS A 116 -42.84 -5.60 6.68
N CYS A 117 -43.01 -4.33 6.33
CA CYS A 117 -44.12 -3.61 5.76
C CYS A 117 -43.52 -2.31 5.19
N ARG A 118 -44.25 -1.67 4.28
CA ARG A 118 -43.91 -0.31 3.80
C ARG A 118 -44.33 0.76 4.81
N ILE A 119 -43.82 1.98 4.64
CA ILE A 119 -44.17 3.12 5.52
C ILE A 119 -45.68 3.42 5.51
N SER A 120 -46.23 3.78 6.67
CA SER A 120 -47.66 4.01 6.88
C SER A 120 -48.20 5.26 6.16
N GLU A 121 -47.31 6.18 5.78
CA GLU A 121 -47.66 7.47 5.16
C GLU A 121 -47.95 7.35 3.67
N LEU A 122 -47.77 6.18 3.06
CA LEU A 122 -48.00 5.98 1.63
C LEU A 122 -49.48 6.13 1.26
N VAL A 123 -49.73 6.70 0.08
CA VAL A 123 -51.07 6.73 -0.51
C VAL A 123 -51.46 5.36 -1.09
N ASN A 124 -50.47 4.57 -1.56
CA ASN A 124 -50.64 3.20 -2.03
C ASN A 124 -49.70 2.25 -1.28
N GLY A 125 -50.21 1.11 -0.81
CA GLY A 125 -49.36 0.12 -0.14
C GLY A 125 -48.95 0.48 1.29
N ALA A 126 -49.64 1.41 1.96
CA ALA A 126 -49.34 1.76 3.35
C ALA A 126 -49.51 0.54 4.27
N ASP A 127 -48.47 0.25 5.06
CA ASP A 127 -48.39 -0.92 5.95
C ASP A 127 -48.52 -2.29 5.24
N ASP A 128 -48.49 -2.32 3.91
CA ASP A 128 -48.57 -3.55 3.13
C ASP A 128 -47.19 -4.22 3.05
N ASN A 129 -47.19 -5.53 2.77
CA ASN A 129 -45.95 -6.26 2.53
C ASN A 129 -45.26 -5.76 1.25
N PHE A 130 -43.94 -5.89 1.22
CA PHE A 130 -43.15 -5.67 0.02
C PHE A 130 -42.38 -6.94 -0.35
N ARG A 131 -42.01 -7.03 -1.63
CA ARG A 131 -41.13 -8.05 -2.18
C ARG A 131 -40.26 -7.40 -3.24
N VAL A 132 -38.98 -7.75 -3.24
CA VAL A 132 -38.02 -7.36 -4.28
C VAL A 132 -37.38 -8.63 -4.79
N GLU A 133 -37.31 -8.75 -6.11
CA GLU A 133 -36.78 -9.95 -6.76
C GLU A 133 -35.94 -9.60 -7.99
N ALA A 134 -34.96 -10.45 -8.26
CA ALA A 134 -34.19 -10.47 -9.49
C ALA A 134 -34.37 -11.83 -10.17
N LYS A 135 -34.57 -11.81 -11.48
CA LYS A 135 -34.53 -13.04 -12.29
C LYS A 135 -33.08 -13.26 -12.68
N VAL A 136 -32.57 -14.41 -12.27
CA VAL A 136 -31.20 -14.85 -12.53
C VAL A 136 -31.24 -15.80 -13.70
N ASP A 137 -30.45 -15.54 -14.74
CA ASP A 137 -30.42 -16.34 -15.95
C ASP A 137 -28.99 -16.80 -16.23
N LEU A 138 -28.68 -18.03 -15.83
CA LEU A 138 -27.35 -18.62 -15.99
C LEU A 138 -27.25 -19.46 -17.27
N THR A 139 -28.10 -19.19 -18.26
CA THR A 139 -27.94 -19.76 -19.60
C THR A 139 -26.87 -18.97 -20.37
N PRO A 140 -26.10 -19.61 -21.27
CA PRO A 140 -24.98 -18.95 -21.94
C PRO A 140 -25.36 -17.63 -22.62
N GLY A 141 -24.50 -16.61 -22.49
CA GLY A 141 -24.71 -15.27 -23.06
C GLY A 141 -25.51 -14.31 -22.20
N ASN A 142 -25.37 -14.46 -20.88
CA ASN A 142 -25.87 -13.48 -19.92
C ASN A 142 -24.95 -13.54 -18.70
N THR A 143 -24.31 -12.41 -18.38
CA THR A 143 -23.35 -12.27 -17.28
C THR A 143 -23.95 -11.51 -16.10
N GLY A 144 -25.11 -10.86 -16.27
CA GLY A 144 -25.78 -10.16 -15.17
C GLY A 144 -27.22 -9.76 -15.46
N ASN A 145 -27.79 -8.90 -14.61
CA ASN A 145 -29.02 -8.19 -14.91
C ASN A 145 -28.79 -6.69 -15.11
N ALA A 146 -29.81 -6.00 -15.62
CA ALA A 146 -29.78 -4.55 -15.75
C ALA A 146 -29.50 -3.84 -14.42
N VAL A 147 -28.43 -3.04 -14.39
CA VAL A 147 -27.99 -2.23 -13.24
C VAL A 147 -28.59 -0.83 -13.36
N SER A 148 -29.02 -0.26 -12.23
CA SER A 148 -29.61 1.08 -12.18
C SER A 148 -29.40 1.71 -10.81
N VAL A 149 -29.20 3.03 -10.80
CA VAL A 149 -29.15 3.83 -9.58
C VAL A 149 -30.15 4.97 -9.66
N VAL A 150 -31.01 5.05 -8.65
CA VAL A 150 -31.93 6.17 -8.43
C VAL A 150 -32.01 6.48 -6.95
N PRO A 151 -32.31 7.73 -6.56
CA PRO A 151 -32.52 8.05 -5.15
C PRO A 151 -33.65 7.22 -4.53
N ALA A 152 -33.46 6.84 -3.26
CA ALA A 152 -34.47 6.16 -2.46
C ALA A 152 -35.80 6.91 -2.41
N LEU A 153 -35.71 8.24 -2.40
CA LEU A 153 -36.84 9.15 -2.41
C LEU A 153 -36.66 10.16 -3.54
N ILE A 154 -37.60 10.15 -4.49
CA ILE A 154 -37.62 11.06 -5.64
C ILE A 154 -38.75 12.06 -5.46
N GLN A 155 -38.44 13.35 -5.49
CA GLN A 155 -39.46 14.38 -5.32
C GLN A 155 -39.99 14.89 -6.66
N MET A 156 -41.32 15.01 -6.75
CA MET A 156 -42.02 15.53 -7.90
C MET A 156 -42.89 16.73 -7.52
N GLN A 157 -42.74 17.84 -8.24
CA GLN A 157 -43.58 19.01 -8.00
C GLN A 157 -45.02 18.78 -8.47
N VAL A 158 -45.98 19.15 -7.64
CA VAL A 158 -47.43 19.07 -7.94
C VAL A 158 -47.87 20.01 -9.07
N ASN A 159 -49.08 19.76 -9.61
CA ASN A 159 -49.78 20.61 -10.58
C ASN A 159 -49.09 20.76 -11.93
N GLY A 160 -48.70 19.64 -12.53
CA GLY A 160 -48.40 19.57 -13.96
C GLY A 160 -47.81 18.24 -14.37
N ILE A 161 -47.39 18.15 -15.63
CA ILE A 161 -46.69 16.97 -16.12
C ILE A 161 -45.24 17.05 -15.61
N ARG A 162 -44.76 15.98 -15.00
CA ARG A 162 -43.39 15.83 -14.51
C ARG A 162 -42.77 14.56 -15.07
N THR A 163 -41.46 14.58 -15.21
CA THR A 163 -40.67 13.52 -15.82
C THR A 163 -39.40 13.31 -15.02
N ILE A 164 -39.04 12.04 -14.81
CA ILE A 164 -37.76 11.62 -14.22
C ILE A 164 -37.11 10.56 -15.12
N GLN A 165 -35.78 10.47 -15.04
CA GLN A 165 -35.00 9.43 -15.72
C GLN A 165 -34.64 8.32 -14.73
N ILE A 166 -34.81 7.08 -15.17
CA ILE A 166 -34.40 5.86 -14.49
C ILE A 166 -33.33 5.25 -15.41
N PRO A 167 -32.05 5.63 -15.24
CA PRO A 167 -30.99 5.08 -16.07
C PRO A 167 -30.89 3.58 -15.81
N ALA A 168 -30.69 2.78 -16.85
CA ALA A 168 -30.48 1.36 -16.68
C ALA A 168 -29.69 0.80 -17.87
N THR A 169 -28.69 0.01 -17.56
CA THR A 169 -27.82 -0.63 -18.54
C THR A 169 -27.59 -2.07 -18.15
N ASP A 170 -27.55 -2.93 -19.15
CA ASP A 170 -27.28 -4.35 -18.99
C ASP A 170 -25.78 -4.60 -19.23
N PRO A 171 -25.06 -5.32 -18.34
CA PRO A 171 -23.63 -5.59 -18.51
C PRO A 171 -23.31 -6.26 -19.85
N ASP A 172 -24.21 -7.10 -20.37
CA ASP A 172 -24.08 -7.77 -21.67
C ASP A 172 -24.39 -6.87 -22.88
N GLY A 173 -24.63 -5.56 -22.66
CA GLY A 173 -24.93 -4.59 -23.71
C GLY A 173 -26.32 -4.74 -24.34
N THR A 174 -27.20 -5.56 -23.77
CA THR A 174 -28.54 -5.77 -24.32
C THR A 174 -29.50 -4.62 -23.96
N PRO A 175 -30.45 -4.24 -24.85
CA PRO A 175 -31.36 -3.14 -24.56
C PRO A 175 -32.30 -3.42 -23.38
N VAL A 176 -32.23 -2.58 -22.34
CA VAL A 176 -33.13 -2.65 -21.18
C VAL A 176 -34.53 -2.16 -21.54
N THR A 177 -35.55 -2.89 -21.09
CA THR A 177 -36.95 -2.48 -21.16
C THR A 177 -37.55 -2.34 -19.77
N CYS A 178 -38.49 -1.42 -19.57
CA CYS A 178 -39.13 -1.25 -18.26
C CYS A 178 -40.63 -1.41 -18.28
N ARG A 179 -41.14 -1.90 -17.15
CA ARG A 179 -42.57 -1.95 -16.84
C ARG A 179 -42.79 -1.75 -15.35
N PHE A 180 -44.02 -1.42 -14.97
CA PHE A 180 -44.42 -1.52 -13.57
C PHE A 180 -44.52 -3.00 -13.16
N SER A 181 -44.23 -3.28 -11.91
CA SER A 181 -44.39 -4.61 -11.34
C SER A 181 -45.85 -5.03 -11.27
N ASN A 182 -46.08 -6.34 -11.30
CA ASN A 182 -47.40 -6.93 -11.08
C ASN A 182 -47.67 -7.19 -9.58
N ALA A 183 -48.88 -7.62 -9.26
CA ALA A 183 -49.34 -7.84 -7.88
C ALA A 183 -48.51 -8.87 -7.09
N ALA A 184 -47.89 -9.85 -7.75
CA ALA A 184 -47.03 -10.84 -7.10
C ALA A 184 -45.63 -10.30 -6.83
N GLU A 185 -45.09 -9.54 -7.79
CA GLU A 185 -43.75 -8.93 -7.72
C GLU A 185 -43.68 -7.85 -6.63
N ILE A 186 -44.77 -7.09 -6.40
CA ILE A 186 -44.79 -6.02 -5.38
C ILE A 186 -44.97 -6.51 -3.94
N GLY A 187 -45.30 -7.80 -3.75
CA GLY A 187 -45.41 -8.44 -2.43
C GLY A 187 -46.81 -8.41 -1.79
N ASP A 188 -47.71 -7.55 -2.25
CA ASP A 188 -49.11 -7.53 -1.80
C ASP A 188 -50.08 -7.24 -2.95
N ALA A 189 -51.10 -8.09 -3.10
CA ALA A 189 -52.11 -7.95 -4.15
C ALA A 189 -53.04 -6.75 -3.96
N ALA A 190 -53.09 -6.16 -2.76
CA ALA A 190 -53.82 -4.93 -2.47
C ALA A 190 -53.06 -3.67 -2.95
N THR A 191 -51.72 -3.73 -3.04
CA THR A 191 -50.89 -2.61 -3.47
C THR A 191 -51.08 -2.35 -4.96
N VAL A 192 -51.60 -1.18 -5.30
CA VAL A 192 -51.81 -0.75 -6.69
C VAL A 192 -50.52 -0.15 -7.23
N ASN A 193 -49.96 -0.77 -8.28
CA ASN A 193 -48.82 -0.28 -9.05
C ASN A 193 -49.15 -0.35 -10.55
N PRO A 194 -48.99 0.72 -11.34
CA PRO A 194 -48.55 2.06 -10.94
C PRO A 194 -49.52 2.78 -9.99
N PRO A 195 -49.03 3.64 -9.09
CA PRO A 195 -49.87 4.42 -8.18
C PRO A 195 -50.82 5.35 -8.93
N LYS A 196 -51.91 5.76 -8.27
CA LYS A 196 -52.92 6.67 -8.83
C LYS A 196 -53.17 7.84 -7.90
N ILE A 197 -53.25 9.04 -8.46
CA ILE A 197 -53.65 10.24 -7.71
C ILE A 197 -55.14 10.11 -7.35
N PRO A 198 -55.52 10.15 -6.05
CA PRO A 198 -56.91 9.89 -5.63
C PRO A 198 -57.94 10.85 -6.23
N ALA A 199 -57.54 12.09 -6.54
CA ALA A 199 -58.46 13.12 -7.02
C ALA A 199 -58.99 12.87 -8.44
N ASN A 200 -58.21 12.23 -9.31
CA ASN A 200 -58.52 12.09 -10.74
C ASN A 200 -58.09 10.77 -11.38
N ASN A 201 -57.48 9.85 -10.62
CA ASN A 201 -56.93 8.58 -11.07
C ASN A 201 -55.81 8.68 -12.10
N ASN A 202 -55.13 9.83 -12.19
CA ASN A 202 -53.93 9.94 -13.02
C ASN A 202 -52.84 8.99 -12.51
N ALA A 203 -52.28 8.19 -13.41
CA ALA A 203 -51.20 7.24 -13.13
C ALA A 203 -49.95 7.60 -13.96
N PRO A 204 -48.74 7.30 -13.46
CA PRO A 204 -47.52 7.45 -14.23
C PRO A 204 -47.44 6.44 -15.37
N THR A 205 -46.65 6.78 -16.39
CA THR A 205 -46.31 5.92 -17.54
C THR A 205 -44.80 5.78 -17.67
N LEU A 206 -44.33 4.63 -18.13
CA LEU A 206 -42.93 4.37 -18.46
C LEU A 206 -42.74 4.29 -19.98
N ALA A 207 -41.63 4.83 -20.47
CA ALA A 207 -41.16 4.66 -21.84
C ALA A 207 -39.64 4.38 -21.85
N PRO A 208 -39.11 3.59 -22.78
CA PRO A 208 -37.66 3.43 -22.93
C PRO A 208 -36.96 4.76 -23.24
N SER A 209 -35.75 4.91 -22.72
CA SER A 209 -34.84 6.03 -22.96
C SER A 209 -33.54 5.50 -23.58
N THR A 210 -32.97 6.26 -24.50
CA THR A 210 -31.67 5.96 -25.13
C THR A 210 -30.58 6.94 -24.73
N ASN A 211 -30.91 8.02 -24.01
CA ASN A 211 -29.95 8.99 -23.49
C ASN A 211 -30.50 9.65 -22.21
N PRO A 212 -30.02 9.25 -21.01
CA PRO A 212 -29.21 8.05 -20.77
C PRO A 212 -30.03 6.77 -21.10
N PRO A 213 -29.39 5.63 -21.42
CA PRO A 213 -30.05 4.33 -21.56
C PRO A 213 -30.88 4.00 -20.32
N GLY A 214 -32.03 3.35 -20.51
CA GLY A 214 -32.94 2.99 -19.43
C GLY A 214 -34.36 3.43 -19.73
N CYS A 215 -35.00 4.15 -18.81
CA CYS A 215 -36.42 4.50 -18.91
C CYS A 215 -36.77 5.88 -18.39
N THR A 216 -37.77 6.48 -19.03
CA THR A 216 -38.37 7.75 -18.62
C THR A 216 -39.73 7.50 -17.97
N LEU A 217 -39.88 7.92 -16.72
CA LEU A 217 -41.18 7.92 -16.03
C LEU A 217 -41.83 9.31 -16.16
N THR A 218 -43.05 9.35 -16.68
CA THR A 218 -43.83 10.60 -16.83
C THR A 218 -45.14 10.51 -16.06
N TRP A 219 -45.48 11.56 -15.29
CA TRP A 219 -46.70 11.60 -14.49
C TRP A 219 -47.40 12.97 -14.59
N ASP A 220 -48.70 12.98 -14.88
CA ASP A 220 -49.55 14.15 -14.71
C ASP A 220 -49.98 14.30 -13.24
N THR A 221 -49.25 15.15 -12.51
CA THR A 221 -49.43 15.41 -11.07
C THR A 221 -50.55 16.41 -10.75
N ASN A 222 -51.40 16.77 -11.72
CA ASN A 222 -52.58 17.58 -11.43
C ASN A 222 -53.46 16.91 -10.39
N GLY A 223 -53.90 17.66 -9.37
CA GLY A 223 -54.73 17.12 -8.28
C GLY A 223 -53.98 16.31 -7.22
N ALA A 224 -52.66 16.14 -7.34
CA ALA A 224 -51.83 15.66 -6.24
C ALA A 224 -51.73 16.72 -5.13
N VAL A 225 -51.54 16.27 -3.89
CA VAL A 225 -51.36 17.14 -2.72
C VAL A 225 -49.92 17.02 -2.25
N ALA A 226 -49.26 18.15 -1.98
CA ALA A 226 -47.91 18.15 -1.45
C ALA A 226 -47.84 17.44 -0.07
N GLY A 227 -46.77 16.68 0.18
CA GLY A 227 -46.60 15.79 1.32
C GLY A 227 -47.22 14.40 1.15
N GLN A 228 -47.79 14.08 -0.02
CA GLN A 228 -48.20 12.71 -0.34
C GLN A 228 -47.02 11.90 -0.88
N SER A 229 -46.84 10.70 -0.35
CA SER A 229 -45.81 9.76 -0.81
C SER A 229 -46.44 8.52 -1.46
N TYR A 230 -45.80 8.00 -2.51
CA TYR A 230 -46.30 6.88 -3.29
C TYR A 230 -45.18 5.85 -3.48
N ALA A 231 -45.47 4.58 -3.21
CA ALA A 231 -44.56 3.50 -3.56
C ALA A 231 -44.63 3.24 -5.07
N VAL A 232 -43.46 3.19 -5.72
CA VAL A 232 -43.33 2.86 -7.13
C VAL A 232 -42.33 1.72 -7.24
N GLN A 233 -42.75 0.66 -7.95
CA GLN A 233 -41.86 -0.46 -8.22
C GLN A 233 -41.75 -0.67 -9.74
N VAL A 234 -40.54 -0.58 -10.26
CA VAL A 234 -40.21 -0.71 -11.68
C VAL A 234 -39.40 -1.98 -11.88
N VAL A 235 -39.76 -2.77 -12.88
CA VAL A 235 -39.02 -3.95 -13.32
C VAL A 235 -38.23 -3.57 -14.56
N LEU A 236 -36.91 -3.70 -14.47
CA LEU A 236 -35.96 -3.61 -15.57
C LEU A 236 -35.79 -5.01 -16.13
N GLU A 237 -36.04 -5.20 -17.42
CA GLU A 237 -35.90 -6.48 -18.10
C GLU A 237 -34.92 -6.36 -19.27
N SER A 238 -33.89 -7.21 -19.27
CA SER A 238 -32.96 -7.42 -20.37
C SER A 238 -33.13 -8.83 -20.94
N PRO A 239 -33.15 -9.00 -22.28
CA PRO A 239 -33.17 -10.31 -22.91
C PRO A 239 -31.77 -10.94 -22.92
N ASN A 240 -31.67 -12.26 -22.80
CA ASN A 240 -30.41 -12.97 -23.04
C ASN A 240 -29.97 -12.80 -24.51
N GLU A 241 -28.68 -12.58 -24.76
CA GLU A 241 -28.16 -12.29 -26.11
C GLU A 241 -28.35 -13.46 -27.09
N ASN A 242 -28.27 -14.69 -26.57
CA ASN A 242 -28.29 -15.93 -27.33
C ASN A 242 -29.72 -16.52 -27.45
N ASP A 243 -30.61 -16.20 -26.51
CA ASP A 243 -32.03 -16.55 -26.57
C ASP A 243 -32.93 -15.43 -26.04
N LEU A 244 -33.42 -14.59 -26.95
CA LEU A 244 -34.31 -13.45 -26.66
C LEU A 244 -35.65 -13.83 -25.98
N THR A 245 -35.98 -15.13 -25.85
CA THR A 245 -37.15 -15.58 -25.09
C THR A 245 -36.89 -15.67 -23.59
N LEU A 246 -35.62 -15.78 -23.21
CA LEU A 246 -35.12 -15.75 -21.85
C LEU A 246 -34.81 -14.30 -21.44
N LYS A 247 -34.99 -13.99 -20.16
CA LYS A 247 -34.86 -12.64 -19.63
C LYS A 247 -34.32 -12.66 -18.22
N SER A 248 -33.30 -11.87 -17.97
CA SER A 248 -32.93 -11.43 -16.62
C SER A 248 -33.77 -10.21 -16.23
N SER A 249 -33.86 -9.92 -14.94
CA SER A 249 -34.53 -8.70 -14.49
C SER A 249 -34.00 -8.19 -13.16
N ALA A 250 -34.04 -6.87 -12.98
CA ALA A 250 -33.81 -6.19 -11.71
C ALA A 250 -35.09 -5.43 -11.31
N VAL A 251 -35.40 -5.41 -10.02
CA VAL A 251 -36.51 -4.62 -9.48
C VAL A 251 -35.95 -3.40 -8.76
N LEU A 252 -36.46 -2.21 -9.11
CA LEU A 252 -36.26 -0.98 -8.36
C LEU A 252 -37.53 -0.66 -7.59
N ASP A 253 -37.42 -0.63 -6.26
CA ASP A 253 -38.48 -0.19 -5.37
C ASP A 253 -38.06 1.14 -4.75
N PHE A 254 -38.83 2.21 -4.97
CA PHE A 254 -38.52 3.54 -4.46
C PHE A 254 -39.79 4.35 -4.17
N ILE A 255 -39.64 5.47 -3.48
CA ILE A 255 -40.75 6.36 -3.13
C ILE A 255 -40.73 7.62 -4.00
N ILE A 256 -41.90 7.97 -4.54
CA ILE A 256 -42.13 9.31 -5.11
C ILE A 256 -42.88 10.16 -4.09
N GLU A 257 -42.31 11.30 -3.71
CA GLU A 257 -42.92 12.28 -2.82
C GLU A 257 -43.38 13.52 -3.60
N MET A 258 -44.59 13.99 -3.31
CA MET A 258 -45.17 15.17 -3.95
C MET A 258 -44.75 16.44 -3.19
N VAL A 259 -44.13 17.40 -3.87
CA VAL A 259 -43.67 18.66 -3.26
C VAL A 259 -44.34 19.90 -3.87
N GLN A 260 -44.48 20.96 -3.07
CA GLN A 260 -45.07 22.22 -3.53
C GLN A 260 -44.05 23.10 -4.26
N SER A 261 -42.81 23.13 -3.76
CA SER A 261 -41.72 23.94 -4.29
C SER A 261 -41.20 23.35 -5.61
N PRO A 262 -40.65 24.18 -6.51
CA PRO A 262 -39.88 23.69 -7.64
C PRO A 262 -38.71 22.83 -7.16
N VAL A 263 -38.54 21.67 -7.79
CA VAL A 263 -37.41 20.79 -7.55
C VAL A 263 -36.15 21.40 -8.19
N PRO A 264 -34.97 21.37 -7.55
CA PRO A 264 -33.71 21.73 -8.21
C PRO A 264 -33.55 21.02 -9.55
N THR A 265 -33.01 21.70 -10.55
CA THR A 265 -32.64 21.06 -11.81
C THR A 265 -31.21 20.53 -11.70
N CYS A 266 -30.93 19.38 -12.29
CA CYS A 266 -29.59 18.78 -12.38
C CYS A 266 -29.30 18.52 -13.85
N THR A 267 -28.19 19.06 -14.37
CA THR A 267 -27.68 18.78 -15.73
C THR A 267 -26.36 18.04 -15.64
N GLY A 268 -25.96 17.32 -16.69
CA GLY A 268 -24.76 16.47 -16.67
C GLY A 268 -25.08 14.97 -16.77
N SER A 269 -26.36 14.61 -16.88
CA SER A 269 -26.72 13.23 -17.21
C SER A 269 -26.22 12.85 -18.59
N ASP A 270 -25.36 11.84 -18.63
CA ASP A 270 -24.83 11.28 -19.87
C ASP A 270 -24.44 9.80 -19.69
N SER A 271 -23.97 9.19 -20.78
CA SER A 271 -23.42 7.84 -20.74
C SER A 271 -22.13 7.76 -21.56
N PHE A 272 -21.09 7.20 -20.95
CA PHE A 272 -19.76 7.08 -21.56
C PHE A 272 -19.37 5.62 -21.68
N VAL A 273 -18.63 5.31 -22.75
CA VAL A 273 -17.78 4.13 -22.80
C VAL A 273 -16.37 4.65 -22.63
N VAL A 274 -15.66 4.16 -21.62
CA VAL A 274 -14.32 4.63 -21.24
C VAL A 274 -13.43 3.41 -21.24
N ASP A 275 -12.44 3.39 -22.12
CA ASP A 275 -11.48 2.30 -22.18
C ASP A 275 -10.54 2.34 -20.95
N MET A 276 -9.99 1.19 -20.54
CA MET A 276 -9.03 1.15 -19.41
C MET A 276 -7.82 2.08 -19.68
N GLY A 277 -7.43 2.84 -18.67
CA GLY A 277 -6.41 3.88 -18.74
C GLY A 277 -6.85 5.17 -19.45
N GLN A 278 -8.11 5.29 -19.90
CA GLN A 278 -8.62 6.51 -20.52
C GLN A 278 -9.28 7.43 -19.47
N LYS A 279 -8.73 8.63 -19.27
CA LYS A 279 -9.34 9.62 -18.37
C LYS A 279 -10.75 10.05 -18.81
N LEU A 280 -11.71 9.94 -17.89
CA LEU A 280 -13.05 10.52 -17.94
C LEU A 280 -13.09 11.78 -17.08
N ASP A 281 -13.49 12.90 -17.68
CA ASP A 281 -13.71 14.17 -17.00
C ASP A 281 -15.08 14.72 -17.43
N THR A 282 -16.03 14.78 -16.49
CA THR A 282 -17.39 15.26 -16.77
C THR A 282 -17.96 16.09 -15.63
N ASN A 283 -18.94 16.93 -15.94
CA ASN A 283 -19.49 17.92 -15.02
C ASN A 283 -21.00 17.77 -14.83
N PHE A 284 -21.43 17.81 -13.57
CA PHE A 284 -22.82 17.93 -13.15
C PHE A 284 -23.07 19.36 -12.67
N THR A 285 -24.27 19.89 -12.92
CA THR A 285 -24.63 21.23 -12.44
C THR A 285 -26.04 21.25 -11.90
N GLY A 286 -26.14 21.54 -10.60
CA GLY A 286 -27.37 21.81 -9.89
C GLY A 286 -27.78 23.28 -9.99
N ALA A 287 -29.06 23.55 -10.25
CA ALA A 287 -29.60 24.91 -10.21
C ALA A 287 -30.93 25.01 -9.46
N SER A 288 -31.04 26.03 -8.62
CA SER A 288 -32.22 26.40 -7.83
C SER A 288 -32.21 27.91 -7.50
N ASN A 289 -33.13 28.34 -6.63
CA ASN A 289 -33.23 29.73 -6.17
C ASN A 289 -32.46 29.99 -4.84
N SER A 290 -31.68 29.04 -4.35
CA SER A 290 -30.97 29.07 -3.06
C SER A 290 -29.64 28.32 -3.14
N PHE A 291 -28.93 28.23 -2.02
CA PHE A 291 -27.83 27.27 -1.84
C PHE A 291 -28.31 25.83 -2.08
N LEU A 292 -27.39 25.00 -2.56
CA LEU A 292 -27.57 23.58 -2.82
C LEU A 292 -26.50 22.79 -2.07
N LYS A 293 -26.92 21.72 -1.39
CA LYS A 293 -26.06 20.65 -0.88
C LYS A 293 -25.98 19.55 -1.93
N MET A 294 -24.78 19.10 -2.29
CA MET A 294 -24.57 17.99 -3.23
C MET A 294 -24.28 16.71 -2.46
N THR A 295 -24.86 15.58 -2.86
CA THR A 295 -24.54 14.23 -2.39
C THR A 295 -24.58 13.26 -3.58
N SER A 296 -23.88 12.12 -3.51
CA SER A 296 -23.90 11.08 -4.54
C SER A 296 -24.57 9.78 -4.06
N ILE A 297 -24.89 8.90 -5.00
CA ILE A 297 -25.31 7.52 -4.77
C ILE A 297 -24.59 6.65 -5.80
N GLY A 298 -23.83 5.66 -5.32
CA GLY A 298 -22.82 4.97 -6.10
C GLY A 298 -21.45 5.66 -5.98
N SER A 299 -20.38 4.93 -6.26
CA SER A 299 -18.99 5.38 -6.25
C SER A 299 -18.38 5.03 -7.60
N VAL A 300 -17.84 6.03 -8.30
CA VAL A 300 -17.09 5.92 -9.55
C VAL A 300 -16.20 7.16 -9.56
N GLY A 301 -14.88 6.99 -9.55
CA GLY A 301 -13.90 8.08 -9.51
C GLY A 301 -14.10 9.13 -8.41
N LEU A 302 -13.41 10.25 -8.57
CA LEU A 302 -13.35 11.35 -7.61
C LEU A 302 -14.36 12.44 -7.97
N LEU A 303 -15.15 12.88 -6.97
CA LEU A 303 -16.13 13.96 -7.13
C LEU A 303 -15.63 15.24 -6.46
N ASN A 304 -15.30 16.26 -7.24
CA ASN A 304 -14.90 17.57 -6.72
C ASN A 304 -16.00 18.62 -6.98
N PRO A 305 -16.56 19.30 -5.97
CA PRO A 305 -16.30 19.15 -4.54
C PRO A 305 -16.93 17.88 -3.97
N ILE A 306 -16.39 17.34 -2.88
CA ILE A 306 -16.82 16.08 -2.28
C ILE A 306 -18.31 16.07 -1.88
N PRO A 307 -18.98 14.89 -1.92
CA PRO A 307 -20.34 14.71 -1.42
C PRO A 307 -20.51 15.23 0.01
N GLY A 308 -21.54 16.02 0.24
CA GLY A 308 -21.78 16.72 1.51
C GLY A 308 -21.60 18.24 1.41
N THR A 309 -20.84 18.70 0.42
CA THR A 309 -20.54 20.12 0.19
C THR A 309 -21.81 20.94 -0.10
N THR A 310 -21.87 22.17 0.43
CA THR A 310 -22.95 23.13 0.16
C THR A 310 -22.41 24.39 -0.51
N LYS A 311 -22.84 24.69 -1.74
CA LYS A 311 -22.45 25.89 -2.50
C LYS A 311 -23.66 26.70 -2.99
N PRO A 312 -23.51 28.00 -3.30
CA PRO A 312 -24.55 28.79 -3.95
C PRO A 312 -24.96 28.17 -5.29
N SER A 313 -26.23 28.27 -5.67
CA SER A 313 -26.68 27.90 -7.02
C SER A 313 -26.27 28.96 -8.06
N PRO A 314 -25.80 28.57 -9.27
CA PRO A 314 -25.61 27.19 -9.73
C PRO A 314 -24.38 26.54 -9.09
N PHE A 315 -24.53 25.27 -8.70
CA PHE A 315 -23.49 24.46 -8.07
C PHE A 315 -23.02 23.40 -9.07
N THR A 316 -21.78 23.49 -9.53
CA THR A 316 -21.12 22.49 -10.37
C THR A 316 -20.30 21.50 -9.55
N THR A 317 -20.38 20.22 -9.91
CA THR A 317 -19.56 19.12 -9.38
C THR A 317 -18.91 18.43 -10.56
N ASN A 318 -17.60 18.27 -10.52
CA ASN A 318 -16.79 17.57 -11.50
C ASN A 318 -16.59 16.12 -11.04
N LEU A 319 -16.56 15.20 -12.00
CA LEU A 319 -16.15 13.82 -11.83
C LEU A 319 -14.91 13.59 -12.68
N THR A 320 -13.84 13.14 -12.05
CA THR A 320 -12.61 12.65 -12.68
C THR A 320 -12.44 11.16 -12.39
N TRP A 321 -12.15 10.36 -13.41
CA TRP A 321 -11.94 8.92 -13.25
C TRP A 321 -11.08 8.36 -14.38
N THR A 322 -10.08 7.54 -14.07
CA THR A 322 -9.31 6.78 -15.06
C THR A 322 -9.42 5.29 -14.69
N PRO A 323 -10.20 4.48 -15.44
CA PRO A 323 -10.47 3.12 -15.01
C PRO A 323 -9.26 2.20 -15.14
N GLY A 324 -8.97 1.43 -14.08
CA GLY A 324 -7.84 0.48 -13.99
C GLY A 324 -8.23 -1.01 -14.12
N PRO A 325 -7.28 -1.94 -13.88
CA PRO A 325 -7.56 -3.38 -13.81
C PRO A 325 -8.59 -3.70 -12.72
N GLY A 326 -9.55 -4.59 -12.98
CA GLY A 326 -10.60 -4.96 -12.04
C GLY A 326 -11.80 -4.00 -11.99
N GLU A 327 -11.72 -2.86 -12.69
CA GLU A 327 -12.82 -1.90 -12.83
C GLU A 327 -13.65 -2.10 -14.11
N GLU A 328 -13.48 -3.21 -14.82
CA GLU A 328 -14.32 -3.55 -15.97
C GLU A 328 -15.80 -3.71 -15.59
N GLY A 329 -16.68 -3.41 -16.54
CA GLY A 329 -18.12 -3.55 -16.38
C GLY A 329 -18.85 -2.21 -16.42
N THR A 330 -20.08 -2.19 -15.89
CA THR A 330 -20.95 -1.01 -15.97
C THR A 330 -21.16 -0.38 -14.62
N HIS A 331 -20.76 0.87 -14.53
CA HIS A 331 -20.79 1.72 -13.37
C HIS A 331 -21.91 2.76 -13.49
N VAL A 332 -22.64 2.99 -12.41
CA VAL A 332 -23.75 3.95 -12.39
C VAL A 332 -23.66 4.86 -11.17
N LEU A 333 -23.77 6.16 -11.39
CA LEU A 333 -23.67 7.18 -10.36
C LEU A 333 -24.88 8.12 -10.44
N ALA A 334 -25.45 8.49 -9.30
CA ALA A 334 -26.46 9.56 -9.22
C ALA A 334 -25.98 10.71 -8.35
N ILE A 335 -25.93 11.92 -8.90
CA ILE A 335 -25.67 13.17 -8.19
C ILE A 335 -27.00 13.80 -7.80
N VAL A 336 -27.13 14.14 -6.52
CA VAL A 336 -28.34 14.70 -5.91
C VAL A 336 -28.04 16.09 -5.35
N TYR A 337 -28.74 17.11 -5.85
CA TYR A 337 -28.69 18.47 -5.31
C TYR A 337 -29.93 18.78 -4.49
N THR A 338 -29.73 19.08 -3.21
CA THR A 338 -30.76 19.37 -2.22
C THR A 338 -30.73 20.84 -1.83
N ASN A 339 -31.88 21.53 -1.90
CA ASN A 339 -31.97 22.93 -1.48
C ASN A 339 -32.27 23.07 0.03
N GLN A 340 -32.26 24.31 0.52
CA GLN A 340 -32.52 24.63 1.94
C GLN A 340 -33.93 24.27 2.45
N LEU A 341 -34.85 23.90 1.55
CA LEU A 341 -36.20 23.42 1.91
C LEU A 341 -36.26 21.89 1.91
N ASN A 342 -35.12 21.20 1.87
CA ASN A 342 -34.99 19.75 1.70
C ASN A 342 -35.72 19.25 0.45
N VAL A 343 -35.68 20.05 -0.63
CA VAL A 343 -36.18 19.63 -1.94
C VAL A 343 -35.02 19.27 -2.85
N SER A 344 -35.04 18.06 -3.40
CA SER A 344 -33.91 17.43 -4.08
C SER A 344 -34.23 17.08 -5.53
N GLY A 345 -33.33 17.47 -6.43
CA GLY A 345 -33.30 17.01 -7.81
C GLY A 345 -32.02 16.20 -8.05
N TYR A 346 -32.05 15.29 -9.02
CA TYR A 346 -30.90 14.43 -9.31
C TYR A 346 -30.63 14.33 -10.81
N CYS A 347 -29.40 14.01 -11.14
CA CYS A 347 -28.95 13.58 -12.46
C CYS A 347 -28.01 12.39 -12.28
N THR A 348 -27.89 11.60 -13.33
CA THR A 348 -27.24 10.30 -13.29
C THR A 348 -26.24 10.14 -14.42
N LEU A 349 -25.17 9.40 -14.16
CA LEU A 349 -24.15 8.99 -15.09
C LEU A 349 -24.16 7.47 -15.22
N THR A 350 -23.89 7.00 -16.43
CA THR A 350 -23.56 5.60 -16.67
C THR A 350 -22.22 5.56 -17.37
N VAL A 351 -21.28 4.79 -16.84
CA VAL A 351 -19.99 4.54 -17.49
C VAL A 351 -19.84 3.05 -17.70
N THR A 352 -19.48 2.65 -18.91
CA THR A 352 -19.17 1.26 -19.23
C THR A 352 -17.69 1.18 -19.57
N VAL A 353 -16.97 0.35 -18.82
CA VAL A 353 -15.56 0.02 -19.04
C VAL A 353 -15.51 -1.35 -19.72
N PRO A 354 -15.06 -1.44 -20.98
CA PRO A 354 -14.87 -2.72 -21.65
C PRO A 354 -13.77 -3.53 -20.97
N GLU A 355 -13.91 -4.85 -20.96
CA GLU A 355 -12.86 -5.77 -20.49
C GLU A 355 -11.62 -5.68 -21.41
N CYS A 356 -10.43 -5.58 -20.82
CA CYS A 356 -9.15 -5.61 -21.51
C CYS A 356 -8.20 -6.59 -20.82
N ALA A 357 -8.30 -7.87 -21.15
CA ALA A 357 -7.52 -8.95 -20.55
C ALA A 357 -5.99 -8.85 -20.76
N VAL A 358 -5.52 -7.92 -21.59
CA VAL A 358 -4.10 -7.67 -21.87
C VAL A 358 -3.62 -6.33 -21.33
N TYR A 359 -4.50 -5.55 -20.70
CA TYR A 359 -4.14 -4.26 -20.13
C TYR A 359 -3.03 -4.44 -19.09
N GLY A 360 -2.00 -3.59 -19.15
CA GLY A 360 -0.85 -3.66 -18.23
C GLY A 360 0.18 -4.72 -18.59
N THR A 361 -0.07 -5.59 -19.59
CA THR A 361 0.98 -6.53 -20.04
C THR A 361 2.11 -5.78 -20.72
N PRO A 362 3.39 -6.13 -20.44
CA PRO A 362 4.52 -5.45 -21.03
C PRO A 362 4.57 -5.65 -22.54
N CYS A 363 4.84 -4.58 -23.26
CA CYS A 363 4.99 -4.55 -24.70
C CYS A 363 6.25 -3.77 -25.09
N SER A 364 6.72 -3.99 -26.32
CA SER A 364 7.93 -3.32 -26.81
C SER A 364 7.79 -2.88 -28.27
N THR A 365 8.48 -1.79 -28.62
CA THR A 365 8.57 -1.29 -29.99
C THR A 365 9.99 -0.83 -30.30
N GLY A 366 10.48 -1.11 -31.50
CA GLY A 366 11.88 -0.88 -31.88
C GLY A 366 12.60 -2.19 -32.20
N ILE A 367 13.85 -2.08 -32.64
CA ILE A 367 14.72 -3.20 -33.01
C ILE A 367 16.11 -2.89 -32.42
N GLY A 368 16.82 -3.89 -31.90
CA GLY A 368 18.16 -3.72 -31.35
C GLY A 368 18.19 -2.78 -30.14
N ALA A 369 19.18 -1.89 -30.09
CA ALA A 369 19.33 -0.90 -29.02
C ALA A 369 18.19 0.14 -29.00
N CYS A 370 17.37 0.23 -30.05
CA CYS A 370 16.23 1.14 -30.11
C CYS A 370 14.96 0.60 -29.46
N LEU A 371 15.00 -0.59 -28.84
CA LEU A 371 13.82 -1.16 -28.18
C LEU A 371 13.38 -0.25 -27.02
N GLY A 372 12.16 0.29 -27.15
CA GLY A 372 11.45 0.95 -26.07
C GLY A 372 10.42 0.00 -25.47
N THR A 373 10.21 0.09 -24.16
CA THR A 373 9.20 -0.65 -23.40
C THR A 373 7.96 0.22 -23.18
N GLY A 374 6.85 -0.45 -22.92
CA GLY A 374 5.56 0.15 -22.59
C GLY A 374 4.59 -0.95 -22.17
N ILE A 375 3.30 -0.63 -22.14
CA ILE A 375 2.24 -1.56 -21.77
C ILE A 375 1.23 -1.69 -22.91
N GLU A 376 0.60 -2.85 -23.03
CA GLU A 376 -0.56 -3.02 -23.88
C GLU A 376 -1.77 -2.30 -23.27
N GLN A 377 -2.44 -1.50 -24.09
CA GLN A 377 -3.67 -0.79 -23.77
C GLN A 377 -4.73 -1.18 -24.81
N CYS A 378 -5.96 -1.45 -24.39
CA CYS A 378 -7.07 -1.58 -25.33
C CYS A 378 -7.68 -0.22 -25.62
N LEU A 379 -7.80 0.15 -26.90
CA LEU A 379 -8.62 1.27 -27.36
C LEU A 379 -9.78 0.69 -28.19
N GLY A 380 -10.93 0.47 -27.55
CA GLY A 380 -12.01 -0.32 -28.11
C GLY A 380 -11.60 -1.77 -28.40
N PRO A 381 -11.85 -2.33 -29.62
CA PRO A 381 -11.49 -3.70 -29.95
C PRO A 381 -10.00 -3.89 -30.31
N ASP A 382 -9.23 -2.80 -30.42
CA ASP A 382 -7.84 -2.82 -30.85
C ASP A 382 -6.92 -2.78 -29.62
N VAL A 383 -5.89 -3.62 -29.63
CA VAL A 383 -4.82 -3.65 -28.62
C VAL A 383 -3.64 -2.84 -29.16
N ILE A 384 -3.18 -1.85 -28.40
CA ILE A 384 -2.09 -0.95 -28.75
C ILE A 384 -0.99 -0.97 -27.69
N CYS A 385 0.26 -1.02 -28.13
CA CYS A 385 1.42 -0.88 -27.26
C CYS A 385 1.76 0.60 -27.03
N THR A 386 1.90 1.03 -25.78
CA THR A 386 2.27 2.42 -25.44
C THR A 386 3.76 2.73 -25.64
N ALA A 387 4.58 1.70 -25.89
CA ALA A 387 6.02 1.87 -26.06
C ALA A 387 6.39 2.85 -27.19
N VAL A 388 7.48 3.59 -27.00
CA VAL A 388 8.08 4.49 -28.00
C VAL A 388 9.53 4.09 -28.27
N ALA A 389 9.89 3.86 -29.54
CA ALA A 389 11.24 3.43 -29.91
C ALA A 389 12.29 4.51 -29.61
N LYS A 390 13.43 4.09 -29.04
CA LYS A 390 14.58 4.96 -28.71
C LYS A 390 15.29 5.43 -30.01
N ALA A 391 16.13 6.47 -29.91
CA ALA A 391 16.81 7.08 -31.06
C ALA A 391 18.07 6.28 -31.49
N PRO A 392 18.37 6.16 -32.79
CA PRO A 392 19.51 5.37 -33.28
C PRO A 392 20.87 6.04 -32.99
N MET A 393 21.87 5.22 -32.65
CA MET A 393 23.25 5.60 -32.32
C MET A 393 24.25 4.98 -33.32
N PRO A 394 25.51 5.46 -33.43
CA PRO A 394 26.49 4.86 -34.35
C PRO A 394 26.99 3.47 -33.91
N GLU A 395 27.10 2.53 -34.86
CA GLU A 395 27.52 1.12 -34.68
C GLU A 395 28.85 0.88 -33.93
N VAL A 396 28.83 -0.07 -32.99
CA VAL A 396 29.98 -0.65 -32.26
C VAL A 396 29.93 -2.18 -32.37
N CYS A 397 31.08 -2.89 -32.37
CA CYS A 397 31.12 -4.36 -32.41
C CYS A 397 30.71 -4.96 -31.06
N ASN A 398 29.42 -4.98 -30.75
CA ASN A 398 28.85 -5.47 -29.50
C ASN A 398 27.74 -6.53 -29.74
N GLY A 399 27.41 -6.83 -31.00
CA GLY A 399 26.40 -7.83 -31.35
C GLY A 399 24.97 -7.29 -31.23
N ILE A 400 24.82 -5.97 -31.08
CA ILE A 400 23.56 -5.23 -31.01
C ILE A 400 23.46 -4.35 -32.26
N ASP A 401 22.25 -4.15 -32.76
CA ASP A 401 21.95 -3.19 -33.83
C ASP A 401 21.76 -1.80 -33.18
N ASP A 402 22.86 -1.03 -33.11
CA ASP A 402 22.93 0.26 -32.40
C ASP A 402 22.29 1.40 -33.23
N ASP A 403 22.38 1.30 -34.57
CA ASP A 403 21.84 2.27 -35.51
C ASP A 403 20.43 1.91 -36.04
N CYS A 404 19.93 0.76 -35.60
CA CYS A 404 18.54 0.30 -35.72
C CYS A 404 18.09 0.14 -37.16
N ASN A 405 19.00 -0.38 -37.99
CA ASN A 405 18.81 -0.55 -39.43
C ASN A 405 18.47 -2.00 -39.85
N ASP A 406 18.23 -2.89 -38.88
CA ASP A 406 17.93 -4.32 -39.04
C ASP A 406 19.16 -5.14 -39.50
N THR A 407 20.37 -4.61 -39.31
CA THR A 407 21.63 -5.31 -39.54
C THR A 407 22.64 -5.04 -38.43
N ILE A 408 22.96 -6.09 -37.67
CA ILE A 408 23.94 -6.05 -36.58
C ILE A 408 25.37 -5.85 -37.13
N ASP A 409 26.12 -4.89 -36.58
CA ASP A 409 27.56 -4.62 -36.78
C ASP A 409 27.98 -4.23 -38.23
N ASP A 410 27.13 -3.56 -39.03
CA ASP A 410 27.31 -3.43 -40.49
C ASP A 410 28.28 -2.31 -40.95
N ASN A 411 28.70 -1.41 -40.06
CA ASN A 411 29.55 -0.25 -40.37
C ASN A 411 30.75 -0.04 -39.41
N ASN A 412 31.25 -1.12 -38.80
CA ASN A 412 32.28 -1.08 -37.76
C ASN A 412 33.66 -0.52 -38.21
N PRO A 413 34.16 0.58 -37.60
CA PRO A 413 35.44 1.22 -37.95
C PRO A 413 36.73 0.48 -37.49
N GLU A 414 36.65 -0.64 -36.77
CA GLU A 414 37.81 -1.30 -36.13
C GLU A 414 38.43 -2.48 -36.94
N SER A 415 37.78 -2.94 -38.01
CA SER A 415 38.22 -4.10 -38.80
C SER A 415 39.47 -3.79 -39.67
N GLY A 416 40.43 -4.73 -39.72
CA GLY A 416 41.59 -4.68 -40.63
C GLY A 416 42.97 -4.40 -40.00
N THR A 417 43.11 -4.49 -38.68
CA THR A 417 44.41 -4.33 -37.98
C THR A 417 45.14 -5.67 -37.81
N PRO A 418 46.49 -5.75 -37.96
CA PRO A 418 47.23 -7.01 -37.83
C PRO A 418 47.26 -7.51 -36.38
N CYS A 419 47.12 -8.82 -36.18
CA CYS A 419 47.09 -9.47 -34.87
C CYS A 419 47.85 -10.83 -34.89
N THR A 420 48.07 -11.45 -33.72
CA THR A 420 48.78 -12.73 -33.57
C THR A 420 47.93 -13.78 -32.85
N THR A 421 47.73 -14.94 -33.47
CA THR A 421 46.74 -15.97 -33.08
C THR A 421 47.23 -17.02 -32.08
N GLY A 422 48.47 -16.93 -31.60
CA GLY A 422 49.01 -17.88 -30.60
C GLY A 422 49.34 -19.31 -31.09
N LEU A 423 49.10 -19.62 -32.38
CA LEU A 423 49.31 -20.94 -32.99
C LEU A 423 50.80 -21.28 -33.32
N PRO A 424 51.16 -22.56 -33.59
CA PRO A 424 52.53 -22.99 -33.95
C PRO A 424 53.13 -22.22 -35.15
N PRO A 425 54.47 -22.24 -35.36
CA PRO A 425 55.18 -21.29 -36.23
C PRO A 425 54.73 -21.20 -37.70
N VAL A 426 53.92 -22.15 -38.17
CA VAL A 426 53.41 -22.22 -39.55
C VAL A 426 52.05 -21.52 -39.72
N CYS A 427 51.32 -21.21 -38.63
CA CYS A 427 49.94 -20.69 -38.63
C CYS A 427 49.74 -19.42 -37.73
N GLY A 428 50.81 -18.71 -37.33
CA GLY A 428 50.75 -17.69 -36.27
C GLY A 428 50.44 -16.23 -36.64
N ALA A 429 50.11 -15.89 -37.89
CA ALA A 429 49.80 -14.51 -38.32
C ALA A 429 48.32 -14.36 -38.73
N GLY A 430 47.66 -13.24 -38.39
CA GLY A 430 46.23 -12.96 -38.69
C GLY A 430 45.82 -11.48 -38.71
N VAL A 431 44.52 -11.20 -38.93
CA VAL A 431 43.90 -9.86 -38.97
C VAL A 431 42.62 -9.82 -38.11
N ASN A 432 42.37 -8.72 -37.40
CA ASN A 432 41.15 -8.52 -36.60
C ASN A 432 39.91 -8.36 -37.49
N ASP A 433 38.86 -9.12 -37.20
CA ASP A 433 37.57 -9.19 -37.89
C ASP A 433 36.43 -9.25 -36.85
N CYS A 434 35.32 -8.55 -37.08
CA CYS A 434 34.18 -8.53 -36.14
C CYS A 434 33.22 -9.66 -36.52
N ASN A 435 33.09 -10.68 -35.67
CA ASN A 435 32.21 -11.82 -35.87
C ASN A 435 31.28 -11.97 -34.66
N ALA A 436 29.98 -11.72 -34.87
CA ALA A 436 28.93 -11.86 -33.86
C ALA A 436 29.19 -11.07 -32.56
N GLY A 437 29.44 -9.76 -32.68
CA GLY A 437 29.68 -8.88 -31.53
C GLY A 437 31.03 -9.03 -30.84
N VAL A 438 31.95 -9.82 -31.41
CA VAL A 438 33.29 -10.03 -30.85
C VAL A 438 34.35 -9.72 -31.90
N LEU A 439 35.32 -8.87 -31.54
CA LEU A 439 36.47 -8.56 -32.38
C LEU A 439 37.50 -9.71 -32.30
N GLU A 440 37.49 -10.59 -33.30
CA GLU A 440 38.29 -11.81 -33.34
C GLU A 440 39.52 -11.69 -34.27
N CYS A 441 40.65 -12.26 -33.87
CA CYS A 441 41.86 -12.31 -34.70
C CYS A 441 41.85 -13.54 -35.64
N VAL A 442 41.57 -13.37 -36.93
CA VAL A 442 41.46 -14.47 -37.90
C VAL A 442 42.82 -14.79 -38.57
N PRO A 443 43.32 -16.04 -38.53
CA PRO A 443 44.62 -16.43 -39.11
C PRO A 443 44.64 -16.41 -40.65
N ASP A 444 45.81 -16.09 -41.23
CA ASP A 444 46.05 -16.00 -42.68
C ASP A 444 45.97 -17.35 -43.44
N VAL A 445 45.97 -18.48 -42.71
CA VAL A 445 45.90 -19.85 -43.27
C VAL A 445 44.66 -20.55 -42.71
N ALA A 446 43.73 -20.93 -43.59
CA ALA A 446 42.50 -21.60 -43.20
C ALA A 446 42.76 -23.06 -42.74
N PRO A 447 42.20 -23.50 -41.59
CA PRO A 447 42.26 -24.88 -41.11
C PRO A 447 41.74 -25.89 -42.16
N GLY A 448 42.38 -27.06 -42.27
CA GLY A 448 41.93 -28.14 -43.17
C GLY A 448 42.25 -27.95 -44.66
N SER A 449 43.13 -27.01 -45.01
CA SER A 449 43.42 -26.65 -46.41
C SER A 449 44.50 -27.51 -47.09
N ILE A 450 45.09 -28.46 -46.34
CA ILE A 450 46.11 -29.44 -46.79
C ILE A 450 45.77 -30.85 -46.23
N VAL A 451 46.29 -31.91 -46.84
CA VAL A 451 45.87 -33.31 -46.55
C VAL A 451 46.76 -33.95 -45.48
N GLU A 452 46.11 -34.45 -44.43
CA GLU A 452 46.67 -35.15 -43.27
C GLU A 452 47.24 -36.55 -43.57
N THR A 453 48.22 -36.98 -42.75
CA THR A 453 48.91 -38.27 -42.87
C THR A 453 49.14 -38.87 -41.49
N CYS A 454 48.60 -40.07 -41.20
CA CYS A 454 48.66 -40.71 -39.87
C CYS A 454 50.10 -40.95 -39.37
N ASN A 455 50.70 -39.94 -38.74
CA ASN A 455 52.12 -39.82 -38.41
C ASN A 455 52.40 -39.14 -37.06
N GLY A 456 51.39 -38.57 -36.40
CA GLY A 456 51.49 -37.94 -35.09
C GLY A 456 51.85 -36.46 -35.12
N VAL A 457 51.58 -35.74 -36.23
CA VAL A 457 51.75 -34.28 -36.37
C VAL A 457 50.50 -33.70 -37.04
N ASP A 458 49.95 -32.62 -36.48
CA ASP A 458 48.85 -31.81 -37.04
C ASP A 458 49.40 -30.98 -38.22
N ASP A 459 49.20 -31.49 -39.43
CA ASP A 459 49.77 -30.95 -40.66
C ASP A 459 48.84 -29.89 -41.31
N ASP A 460 47.57 -29.77 -40.91
CA ASP A 460 46.58 -28.86 -41.52
C ASP A 460 45.97 -27.80 -40.58
N CYS A 461 46.51 -27.70 -39.35
CA CYS A 461 46.18 -26.69 -38.34
C CYS A 461 44.71 -26.72 -37.90
N ASP A 462 44.04 -27.88 -37.97
CA ASP A 462 42.66 -28.07 -37.50
C ASP A 462 42.56 -28.41 -35.99
N GLY A 463 43.70 -28.53 -35.31
CA GLY A 463 43.78 -28.77 -33.88
C GLY A 463 43.66 -30.25 -33.50
N THR A 464 43.55 -31.14 -34.48
CA THR A 464 43.56 -32.59 -34.28
C THR A 464 44.78 -33.21 -34.95
N THR A 465 45.22 -34.35 -34.44
CA THR A 465 46.38 -35.06 -34.99
C THR A 465 45.88 -36.36 -35.60
N ASP A 466 46.07 -36.56 -36.90
CA ASP A 466 45.75 -37.77 -37.66
C ASP A 466 44.23 -38.09 -37.77
N GLU A 467 43.39 -37.11 -38.09
CA GLU A 467 41.94 -37.25 -38.26
C GLU A 467 41.50 -37.96 -39.57
N GLY A 468 40.27 -38.50 -39.58
CA GLY A 468 39.74 -39.30 -40.68
C GLY A 468 39.88 -40.83 -40.57
N TYR A 469 40.47 -41.36 -39.48
CA TYR A 469 40.68 -42.81 -39.26
C TYR A 469 39.77 -43.47 -38.20
N GLY A 470 38.86 -42.72 -37.57
CA GLY A 470 37.81 -43.27 -36.68
C GLY A 470 38.33 -43.86 -35.36
N LEU A 471 39.38 -43.26 -34.79
CA LEU A 471 40.00 -43.71 -33.54
C LEU A 471 39.24 -43.17 -32.33
N GLY A 472 39.00 -44.03 -31.33
CA GLY A 472 38.31 -43.66 -30.09
C GLY A 472 36.78 -43.75 -30.14
N VAL A 473 36.17 -44.05 -31.30
CA VAL A 473 34.72 -44.22 -31.46
C VAL A 473 34.23 -45.45 -30.69
N SER A 474 33.11 -45.31 -29.98
CA SER A 474 32.53 -46.33 -29.12
C SER A 474 31.84 -47.46 -29.90
N CYS A 475 31.94 -48.70 -29.41
CA CYS A 475 31.27 -49.89 -29.95
C CYS A 475 30.56 -50.67 -28.83
N ILE A 476 29.33 -51.15 -29.04
CA ILE A 476 28.47 -51.70 -27.96
C ILE A 476 28.16 -53.20 -28.18
N VAL A 477 28.16 -54.00 -27.09
CA VAL A 477 27.74 -55.41 -27.04
C VAL A 477 26.92 -55.69 -25.76
N GLY A 478 25.63 -56.06 -25.89
CA GLY A 478 24.69 -56.41 -24.79
C GLY A 478 23.23 -55.99 -25.11
N ASP A 479 22.28 -56.10 -24.17
CA ASP A 479 20.90 -55.57 -24.30
C ASP A 479 20.34 -55.22 -22.88
N GLY A 480 19.69 -54.05 -22.73
CA GLY A 480 19.21 -53.48 -21.45
C GLY A 480 20.33 -52.86 -20.56
N VAL A 481 20.13 -52.74 -19.24
CA VAL A 481 21.15 -52.24 -18.27
C VAL A 481 22.44 -53.10 -18.24
N CYS A 482 22.47 -54.22 -18.97
CA CYS A 482 23.63 -55.09 -19.19
C CYS A 482 24.43 -54.80 -20.49
N GLU A 483 24.15 -53.70 -21.19
CA GLU A 483 24.95 -53.22 -22.34
C GLU A 483 26.37 -52.80 -21.93
N ALA A 484 27.40 -53.22 -22.70
CA ALA A 484 28.78 -52.81 -22.46
C ALA A 484 29.44 -52.18 -23.69
N VAL A 485 30.16 -51.08 -23.46
CA VAL A 485 30.77 -50.21 -24.48
C VAL A 485 32.31 -50.36 -24.48
N GLY A 486 32.92 -50.52 -25.65
CA GLY A 486 34.38 -50.48 -25.90
C GLY A 486 34.75 -49.40 -26.92
N LYS A 487 36.02 -49.32 -27.36
CA LYS A 487 36.52 -48.28 -28.29
C LYS A 487 37.27 -48.85 -29.50
N ILE A 488 37.23 -48.14 -30.62
CA ILE A 488 37.95 -48.48 -31.85
C ILE A 488 39.42 -47.98 -31.79
N VAL A 489 40.39 -48.87 -32.03
CA VAL A 489 41.85 -48.59 -31.98
C VAL A 489 42.58 -48.97 -33.29
N CYS A 490 43.76 -48.38 -33.56
CA CYS A 490 44.58 -48.63 -34.77
C CYS A 490 45.07 -50.09 -34.88
N ASP A 491 45.08 -50.63 -36.11
CA ASP A 491 45.71 -51.91 -36.49
C ASP A 491 46.50 -51.76 -37.81
N GLY A 492 47.42 -50.79 -37.84
CA GLY A 492 48.33 -50.51 -38.97
C GLY A 492 48.02 -49.21 -39.72
N PRO A 493 48.80 -48.88 -40.78
CA PRO A 493 48.75 -47.57 -41.42
C PRO A 493 47.44 -47.25 -42.17
N ASP A 494 46.51 -48.20 -42.27
CA ASP A 494 45.21 -48.03 -42.97
C ASP A 494 44.03 -48.86 -42.34
N ALA A 495 44.03 -49.25 -41.05
CA ALA A 495 42.95 -50.11 -40.46
C ALA A 495 42.71 -49.98 -38.93
N THR A 496 41.53 -50.39 -38.41
CA THR A 496 41.11 -50.32 -36.96
C THR A 496 40.24 -51.50 -36.42
N THR A 497 40.15 -51.72 -35.07
CA THR A 497 39.39 -52.82 -34.35
C THR A 497 38.79 -52.43 -32.96
N CYS A 498 37.84 -53.20 -32.36
CA CYS A 498 37.02 -52.89 -31.13
C CYS A 498 37.18 -53.91 -29.96
N ASP A 499 37.05 -53.48 -28.68
CA ASP A 499 37.55 -54.21 -27.48
C ASP A 499 36.58 -54.57 -26.29
N ALA A 500 35.24 -54.55 -26.43
CA ALA A 500 34.26 -54.68 -25.30
C ALA A 500 33.85 -56.12 -24.81
N VAL A 501 33.31 -56.27 -23.56
CA VAL A 501 32.72 -57.52 -22.93
C VAL A 501 31.49 -57.21 -21.99
N PRO A 502 30.38 -58.01 -21.95
CA PRO A 502 29.08 -57.68 -21.27
C PRO A 502 28.95 -57.87 -19.73
N GLY A 503 27.96 -57.20 -19.08
CA GLY A 503 27.72 -57.10 -17.61
C GLY A 503 26.77 -58.12 -16.94
N VAL A 504 26.55 -58.01 -15.60
CA VAL A 504 25.87 -58.99 -14.70
C VAL A 504 24.78 -58.29 -13.84
N PRO A 505 23.57 -58.86 -13.64
CA PRO A 505 22.42 -58.22 -12.95
C PRO A 505 22.58 -57.98 -11.44
N THR A 506 21.84 -56.99 -10.91
CA THR A 506 21.85 -56.53 -9.50
C THR A 506 20.48 -56.70 -8.80
N THR A 507 20.26 -56.13 -7.62
CA THR A 507 19.00 -56.21 -6.84
C THR A 507 18.17 -54.94 -7.08
N GLU A 508 16.85 -55.10 -7.15
CA GLU A 508 15.88 -54.06 -7.54
C GLU A 508 15.84 -52.82 -6.61
N MET A 509 15.63 -51.64 -7.21
CA MET A 509 15.43 -50.33 -6.55
C MET A 509 14.15 -49.68 -7.11
N CYS A 510 13.49 -48.79 -6.35
CA CYS A 510 12.26 -48.09 -6.76
C CYS A 510 12.62 -46.86 -7.63
N ASP A 511 13.08 -47.09 -8.87
CA ASP A 511 13.61 -46.06 -9.78
C ASP A 511 12.99 -46.09 -11.18
N GLY A 512 12.00 -46.95 -11.42
CA GLY A 512 11.35 -47.09 -12.72
C GLY A 512 12.16 -47.90 -13.73
N ALA A 513 13.33 -48.44 -13.35
CA ALA A 513 14.17 -49.30 -14.16
C ALA A 513 14.08 -50.78 -13.72
N ASP A 514 14.60 -51.69 -14.57
CA ASP A 514 14.61 -53.15 -14.37
C ASP A 514 16.04 -53.59 -14.00
N ASN A 515 16.38 -53.47 -12.71
CA ASN A 515 17.74 -53.53 -12.19
C ASN A 515 18.25 -54.97 -11.95
N ASP A 516 17.33 -55.94 -11.92
CA ASP A 516 17.62 -57.38 -11.89
C ASP A 516 17.42 -58.08 -13.25
N CYS A 517 16.99 -57.32 -14.27
CA CYS A 517 16.87 -57.73 -15.67
C CYS A 517 15.86 -58.86 -15.91
N ASP A 518 14.76 -58.87 -15.15
CA ASP A 518 13.71 -59.87 -15.23
C ASP A 518 12.49 -59.46 -16.11
N GLY A 519 12.44 -58.19 -16.51
CA GLY A 519 11.46 -57.62 -17.43
C GLY A 519 10.28 -56.93 -16.76
N VAL A 520 10.29 -56.69 -15.44
CA VAL A 520 9.24 -55.96 -14.70
C VAL A 520 9.87 -54.86 -13.83
N PRO A 521 9.70 -53.56 -14.17
CA PRO A 521 10.21 -52.48 -13.34
C PRO A 521 9.55 -52.45 -11.94
N ASP A 522 10.37 -52.28 -10.90
CA ASP A 522 10.01 -52.03 -9.50
C ASP A 522 9.15 -53.12 -8.78
N ASP A 523 9.29 -54.42 -9.13
CA ASP A 523 8.52 -55.49 -8.45
C ASP A 523 8.97 -55.69 -6.99
N GLY A 524 8.13 -55.28 -6.04
CA GLY A 524 8.38 -55.38 -4.60
C GLY A 524 8.04 -54.15 -3.75
N PHE A 525 7.61 -53.04 -4.37
CA PHE A 525 7.26 -51.78 -3.71
C PHE A 525 5.75 -51.45 -3.84
N ASP A 526 5.12 -50.88 -2.80
CA ASP A 526 3.68 -50.53 -2.76
C ASP A 526 3.36 -49.22 -3.53
N VAL A 527 3.94 -49.04 -4.71
CA VAL A 527 3.74 -47.85 -5.55
C VAL A 527 2.28 -47.83 -6.06
N GLY A 528 1.58 -46.71 -5.84
CA GLY A 528 0.20 -46.50 -6.29
C GLY A 528 -0.92 -46.88 -5.31
N THR A 529 -0.60 -47.24 -4.06
CA THR A 529 -1.62 -47.43 -3.00
C THR A 529 -2.02 -46.11 -2.32
N SER A 530 -3.28 -45.95 -1.92
CA SER A 530 -3.77 -44.71 -1.26
C SER A 530 -3.24 -44.51 0.17
N CYS A 531 -2.91 -43.27 0.54
CA CYS A 531 -2.45 -42.82 1.86
C CYS A 531 -3.18 -41.54 2.31
N MET A 532 -3.08 -41.15 3.59
CA MET A 532 -3.64 -39.91 4.17
C MET A 532 -2.62 -39.27 5.12
N GLU A 533 -2.43 -37.96 5.02
CA GLU A 533 -1.49 -37.12 5.81
C GLU A 533 -2.21 -35.81 6.22
N GLY A 534 -1.83 -35.20 7.35
CA GLY A 534 -2.40 -33.92 7.87
C GLY A 534 -3.13 -34.01 9.22
N LEU A 535 -3.42 -32.86 9.83
CA LEU A 535 -4.22 -32.62 11.05
C LEU A 535 -5.39 -31.67 10.72
N GLY A 536 -6.37 -31.54 11.63
CA GLY A 536 -7.51 -30.62 11.45
C GLY A 536 -8.29 -30.78 10.14
N GLU A 537 -8.64 -29.65 9.54
CA GLU A 537 -9.26 -29.57 8.22
C GLU A 537 -8.23 -29.73 7.06
N CYS A 538 -6.92 -29.73 7.34
CA CYS A 538 -5.84 -29.93 6.36
C CYS A 538 -5.59 -31.39 5.96
N VAL A 539 -6.35 -32.34 6.51
CA VAL A 539 -6.21 -33.76 6.19
C VAL A 539 -6.48 -34.03 4.71
N ALA A 540 -5.44 -34.48 4.00
CA ALA A 540 -5.50 -34.76 2.57
C ALA A 540 -5.22 -36.23 2.25
N SER A 541 -5.83 -36.72 1.16
CA SER A 541 -5.61 -38.08 0.65
C SER A 541 -4.66 -38.08 -0.55
N GLY A 542 -3.62 -38.91 -0.51
CA GLY A 542 -2.64 -39.07 -1.59
C GLY A 542 -2.44 -40.53 -2.02
N VAL A 543 -1.38 -40.79 -2.79
CA VAL A 543 -0.89 -42.11 -3.17
C VAL A 543 0.60 -42.26 -2.90
N ASN A 544 1.04 -43.49 -2.62
CA ASN A 544 2.45 -43.79 -2.39
C ASN A 544 3.25 -43.75 -3.71
N VAL A 545 4.28 -42.91 -3.79
CA VAL A 545 5.24 -42.75 -4.91
C VAL A 545 6.66 -43.13 -4.47
N CYS A 546 7.58 -43.45 -5.38
CA CYS A 546 8.95 -43.81 -5.00
C CYS A 546 9.67 -42.62 -4.33
N LYS A 547 10.48 -42.93 -3.32
CA LYS A 547 11.41 -41.95 -2.73
C LYS A 547 12.52 -41.61 -3.72
N PRO A 548 13.06 -40.37 -3.69
CA PRO A 548 14.19 -39.98 -4.53
C PRO A 548 15.44 -40.87 -4.36
N ASP A 549 15.61 -41.51 -3.21
CA ASP A 549 16.73 -42.41 -2.91
C ASP A 549 16.53 -43.86 -3.39
N GLY A 550 15.37 -44.19 -3.99
CA GLY A 550 15.05 -45.51 -4.52
C GLY A 550 14.83 -46.62 -3.48
N THR A 551 14.84 -46.29 -2.18
CA THR A 551 14.81 -47.29 -1.09
C THR A 551 13.40 -47.70 -0.64
N GLY A 552 12.36 -47.02 -1.12
CA GLY A 552 10.98 -47.26 -0.72
C GLY A 552 9.99 -46.27 -1.33
N VAL A 553 8.82 -46.14 -0.72
CA VAL A 553 7.74 -45.22 -1.15
C VAL A 553 7.41 -44.16 -0.09
N VAL A 554 6.89 -43.00 -0.52
CA VAL A 554 6.43 -41.85 0.28
C VAL A 554 5.04 -41.41 -0.21
N CYS A 555 4.19 -40.88 0.67
CA CYS A 555 2.87 -40.38 0.30
C CYS A 555 2.98 -39.02 -0.41
N ASN A 556 2.31 -38.85 -1.56
CA ASN A 556 2.28 -37.58 -2.29
C ASN A 556 1.03 -36.72 -2.00
N ALA A 557 0.44 -36.87 -0.82
CA ALA A 557 -0.73 -36.07 -0.43
C ALA A 557 -0.32 -34.59 -0.36
N VAL A 558 -1.03 -33.74 -1.11
CA VAL A 558 -0.90 -32.28 -0.98
C VAL A 558 -1.81 -31.86 0.17
N LEU A 559 -1.22 -31.44 1.28
CA LEU A 559 -1.96 -31.00 2.47
C LEU A 559 -2.87 -29.82 2.11
N GLY A 560 -4.00 -29.69 2.82
CA GLY A 560 -4.75 -28.44 2.78
C GLY A 560 -3.85 -27.31 3.29
N THR A 561 -3.88 -26.15 2.64
CA THR A 561 -3.21 -24.95 3.15
C THR A 561 -3.86 -24.57 4.48
N PRO A 562 -3.08 -24.46 5.58
CA PRO A 562 -3.53 -23.83 6.80
C PRO A 562 -4.13 -22.46 6.47
N THR A 563 -5.19 -22.09 7.18
CA THR A 563 -5.75 -20.73 7.12
C THR A 563 -5.87 -20.21 8.54
N LEU A 564 -5.67 -18.90 8.75
CA LEU A 564 -5.75 -18.26 10.06
C LEU A 564 -6.98 -18.72 10.87
N GLU A 565 -6.77 -18.93 12.17
CA GLU A 565 -7.77 -19.51 13.06
C GLU A 565 -9.01 -18.61 13.18
N ILE A 566 -10.19 -19.15 12.85
CA ILE A 566 -11.44 -18.37 12.89
C ILE A 566 -12.00 -18.38 14.31
N CYS A 567 -11.79 -17.29 15.04
CA CYS A 567 -12.22 -17.19 16.43
C CYS A 567 -13.72 -17.47 16.65
N GLY A 568 -14.00 -18.49 17.48
CA GLY A 568 -15.35 -18.83 17.94
C GLY A 568 -16.13 -19.81 17.07
N ASP A 569 -15.48 -20.51 16.14
CA ASP A 569 -16.11 -21.51 15.27
C ASP A 569 -15.87 -22.99 15.66
N ASP A 570 -15.07 -23.22 16.72
CA ASP A 570 -14.63 -24.50 17.28
C ASP A 570 -13.89 -25.43 16.27
N LYS A 571 -13.15 -24.88 15.29
CA LYS A 571 -12.41 -25.66 14.28
C LYS A 571 -10.93 -25.27 14.20
N ASP A 572 -10.10 -26.31 14.08
CA ASP A 572 -8.64 -26.31 13.81
C ASP A 572 -8.40 -25.98 12.32
N THR A 573 -8.42 -24.67 12.02
CA THR A 573 -8.28 -24.07 10.68
C THR A 573 -6.82 -23.81 10.33
N ASP A 574 -5.97 -23.56 11.32
CA ASP A 574 -4.51 -23.43 11.20
C ASP A 574 -3.78 -24.78 11.27
N CYS A 575 -4.49 -25.87 11.58
CA CYS A 575 -4.02 -27.25 11.52
C CYS A 575 -2.88 -27.57 12.51
N ASP A 576 -2.77 -26.81 13.60
CA ASP A 576 -1.80 -26.99 14.68
C ASP A 576 -2.27 -28.02 15.74
N GLY A 577 -3.54 -28.41 15.70
CA GLY A 577 -4.17 -29.38 16.62
C GLY A 577 -4.87 -28.77 17.84
N ASN A 578 -4.99 -27.46 17.90
CA ASN A 578 -5.88 -26.68 18.76
C ASN A 578 -7.01 -26.08 17.89
N ASN A 579 -8.10 -25.62 18.50
CA ASN A 579 -9.29 -25.17 17.77
C ASN A 579 -9.58 -23.67 17.98
N GLU A 580 -8.81 -22.98 18.83
CA GLU A 580 -9.09 -21.63 19.33
C GLU A 580 -7.84 -20.93 19.95
N ASN A 581 -6.63 -21.26 19.51
CA ASN A 581 -5.39 -20.54 19.87
C ASN A 581 -5.34 -19.18 19.16
N GLY A 582 -4.60 -18.21 19.71
CA GLY A 582 -4.37 -16.93 19.04
C GLY A 582 -5.49 -15.90 19.09
N CYS A 583 -6.67 -16.24 19.63
CA CYS A 583 -7.81 -15.31 19.76
C CYS A 583 -7.72 -14.36 20.98
N GLY A 584 -6.51 -14.13 21.48
CA GLY A 584 -6.19 -13.04 22.40
C GLY A 584 -6.07 -11.74 21.63
N ASP A 585 -6.03 -10.65 22.38
CA ASP A 585 -5.79 -9.29 21.91
C ASP A 585 -5.12 -8.67 23.14
N MET A 586 -3.79 -8.79 23.18
CA MET A 586 -3.01 -8.69 24.41
C MET A 586 -2.75 -7.24 24.81
N ASP A 587 -2.57 -6.35 23.85
CA ASP A 587 -2.42 -4.89 24.02
C ASP A 587 -3.76 -4.12 23.86
N GLY A 588 -4.73 -4.64 23.10
CA GLY A 588 -6.08 -4.09 23.00
C GLY A 588 -6.32 -3.17 21.80
N ASP A 589 -5.50 -3.25 20.77
CA ASP A 589 -5.46 -2.37 19.59
C ASP A 589 -6.59 -2.70 18.58
N GLY A 590 -7.05 -3.96 18.55
CA GLY A 590 -8.10 -4.45 17.66
C GLY A 590 -7.66 -5.55 16.70
N LEU A 591 -6.36 -5.84 16.62
CA LEU A 591 -5.82 -7.07 16.04
C LEU A 591 -5.84 -8.18 17.09
N TYR A 592 -5.53 -9.42 16.67
CA TYR A 592 -5.53 -10.57 17.58
C TYR A 592 -4.13 -11.17 17.57
N ASP A 593 -3.65 -11.67 18.72
CA ASP A 593 -2.25 -12.10 18.90
C ASP A 593 -1.71 -13.00 17.76
N ALA A 594 -2.54 -13.90 17.20
CA ALA A 594 -2.10 -14.78 16.11
C ALA A 594 -2.13 -14.15 14.71
N LEU A 595 -2.92 -13.10 14.51
CA LEU A 595 -2.85 -12.29 13.30
C LEU A 595 -1.56 -11.48 13.31
N GLU A 596 -1.25 -10.86 14.44
CA GLU A 596 -0.04 -10.06 14.63
C GLU A 596 1.22 -10.90 14.44
N GLU A 597 1.31 -12.07 15.10
CA GLU A 597 2.41 -13.02 14.88
C GLU A 597 2.55 -13.47 13.40
N GLN A 598 1.47 -13.40 12.60
CA GLN A 598 1.52 -13.77 11.19
C GLN A 598 1.91 -12.60 10.29
N THR A 599 1.46 -11.39 10.61
CA THR A 599 1.70 -10.18 9.81
C THR A 599 3.01 -9.48 10.17
N GLY A 600 3.65 -9.86 11.28
CA GLY A 600 4.91 -9.29 11.74
C GLY A 600 4.72 -8.20 12.80
N THR A 601 3.51 -7.68 12.95
CA THR A 601 3.14 -6.81 14.07
C THR A 601 3.26 -7.53 15.41
N LYS A 602 3.47 -6.77 16.48
CA LYS A 602 3.91 -7.30 17.78
C LYS A 602 2.71 -7.47 18.73
N PRO A 603 2.35 -8.70 19.16
CA PRO A 603 1.20 -8.94 20.04
C PRO A 603 1.19 -8.25 21.42
N ASP A 604 2.28 -7.58 21.80
CA ASP A 604 2.39 -6.85 23.05
C ASP A 604 2.77 -5.38 22.88
N ASP A 605 2.63 -4.87 21.66
CA ASP A 605 2.92 -3.51 21.21
C ASP A 605 1.80 -3.05 20.28
N ALA A 606 0.94 -2.16 20.75
CA ALA A 606 -0.25 -1.74 19.97
C ALA A 606 0.08 -0.83 18.77
N ASP A 607 1.34 -0.47 18.58
CA ASP A 607 1.87 0.54 17.65
C ASP A 607 3.26 0.03 17.23
N SER A 608 3.28 -0.93 16.30
CA SER A 608 4.45 -1.77 16.02
C SER A 608 5.59 -1.02 15.33
N ASP A 609 5.26 0.00 14.57
CA ASP A 609 6.11 0.93 13.81
C ASP A 609 6.35 2.27 14.55
N ASP A 610 5.68 2.48 15.68
CA ASP A 610 5.91 3.60 16.60
C ASP A 610 5.59 4.99 16.00
N ASP A 611 4.68 5.03 15.02
CA ASP A 611 4.31 6.21 14.23
C ASP A 611 3.23 7.09 14.90
N GLY A 612 2.55 6.52 15.91
CA GLY A 612 1.49 7.16 16.70
C GLY A 612 0.07 6.86 16.23
N VAL A 613 -0.09 5.99 15.24
CA VAL A 613 -1.30 5.21 14.94
C VAL A 613 -1.19 3.89 15.72
N LEU A 614 -2.23 3.06 15.72
CA LEU A 614 -2.17 1.74 16.36
C LEU A 614 -2.44 0.74 15.25
N ASP A 615 -1.84 -0.45 15.30
CA ASP A 615 -1.90 -1.42 14.20
C ASP A 615 -3.35 -1.67 13.72
N GLY A 616 -4.28 -1.87 14.66
CA GLY A 616 -5.71 -2.06 14.38
C GLY A 616 -6.50 -0.80 13.99
N GLU A 617 -5.92 0.40 14.13
CA GLU A 617 -6.50 1.70 13.74
C GLU A 617 -6.02 2.23 12.38
N GLU A 618 -5.01 1.61 11.78
CA GLU A 618 -4.40 2.11 10.55
C GLU A 618 -5.26 1.95 9.28
N PRO A 619 -5.12 2.89 8.33
CA PRO A 619 -5.70 2.75 7.00
C PRO A 619 -5.06 1.58 6.24
N GLN A 620 -5.86 0.58 5.86
CA GLN A 620 -5.37 -0.57 5.06
C GLN A 620 -4.17 -1.29 5.69
N TRP A 621 -4.13 -1.38 7.02
CA TRP A 621 -3.07 -1.99 7.87
C TRP A 621 -2.38 -3.27 7.35
N ASP A 622 -3.05 -4.12 6.54
CA ASP A 622 -2.52 -5.37 5.98
C ASP A 622 -2.09 -5.28 4.51
N GLU A 623 -2.05 -4.08 3.95
CA GLU A 623 -1.56 -3.79 2.61
C GLU A 623 -0.21 -3.07 2.71
N ASP A 624 0.56 -3.13 1.62
CA ASP A 624 1.83 -2.45 1.39
C ASP A 624 1.51 -1.42 0.29
N SER A 625 1.39 -0.15 0.68
CA SER A 625 0.72 0.89 -0.12
C SER A 625 1.66 1.55 -1.14
N ASP A 626 2.91 1.71 -0.75
CA ASP A 626 3.99 2.36 -1.48
C ASP A 626 4.92 1.31 -2.17
N GLY A 627 4.88 0.05 -1.73
CA GLY A 627 5.63 -1.07 -2.29
C GLY A 627 7.05 -1.20 -1.75
N ASP A 628 7.34 -0.75 -0.53
CA ASP A 628 8.66 -0.88 0.12
C ASP A 628 8.90 -2.28 0.71
N GLY A 629 7.86 -3.11 0.85
CA GLY A 629 7.95 -4.45 1.42
C GLY A 629 7.54 -4.55 2.90
N LEU A 630 7.27 -3.42 3.55
CA LEU A 630 6.58 -3.33 4.81
C LEU A 630 5.07 -3.21 4.54
N ILE A 631 4.24 -3.78 5.42
CA ILE A 631 2.82 -3.46 5.41
C ILE A 631 2.65 -2.15 6.15
N ASN A 632 1.58 -1.39 5.87
CA ASN A 632 1.31 -0.11 6.52
C ASN A 632 1.51 -0.19 8.05
N ALA A 633 1.05 -1.29 8.70
CA ALA A 633 1.20 -1.49 10.15
C ALA A 633 2.61 -1.73 10.69
N LEU A 634 3.59 -1.76 9.81
CA LEU A 634 5.01 -1.87 10.10
C LEU A 634 5.78 -0.71 9.45
N ASP A 635 5.09 0.22 8.81
CA ASP A 635 5.64 1.28 7.96
C ASP A 635 5.22 2.66 8.49
N PRO A 636 6.16 3.39 9.12
CA PRO A 636 5.86 4.68 9.73
C PRO A 636 5.34 5.77 8.77
N ASP A 637 5.60 5.68 7.47
CA ASP A 637 5.23 6.68 6.44
C ASP A 637 4.76 5.94 5.17
N SER A 638 3.52 5.41 5.23
CA SER A 638 2.91 4.45 4.28
C SER A 638 2.79 4.92 2.81
N ASP A 639 3.25 6.13 2.50
CA ASP A 639 3.31 6.65 1.13
C ASP A 639 4.64 7.35 0.74
N ASP A 640 5.67 7.27 1.59
CA ASP A 640 7.04 7.79 1.40
C ASP A 640 7.14 9.30 1.13
N ASP A 641 6.22 10.08 1.67
CA ASP A 641 6.16 11.50 1.30
C ASP A 641 6.98 12.40 2.24
N GLY A 642 7.47 11.80 3.33
CA GLY A 642 8.24 12.40 4.42
C GLY A 642 7.40 12.76 5.64
N LEU A 643 6.08 12.50 5.65
CA LEU A 643 5.19 12.72 6.79
C LEU A 643 4.67 11.40 7.35
N PHE A 644 5.10 11.05 8.56
CA PHE A 644 4.58 9.87 9.25
C PHE A 644 3.04 9.84 9.35
N ASP A 645 2.48 8.64 9.20
CA ASP A 645 1.05 8.30 9.21
C ASP A 645 0.29 8.94 10.39
N GLY A 646 0.87 8.88 11.58
CA GLY A 646 0.33 9.49 12.79
C GLY A 646 0.26 11.02 12.71
N THR A 647 1.20 11.66 12.03
CA THR A 647 1.22 13.11 11.78
C THR A 647 0.08 13.49 10.84
N GLU A 648 -0.06 12.76 9.76
CA GLU A 648 -1.06 12.95 8.70
C GLU A 648 -2.51 12.82 9.23
N LEU A 649 -2.74 11.81 10.07
CA LEU A 649 -4.03 11.56 10.73
C LEU A 649 -4.30 12.49 11.92
N GLY A 650 -3.36 13.37 12.23
CA GLY A 650 -3.42 14.33 13.33
C GLY A 650 -3.42 13.72 14.72
N LYS A 651 -2.69 12.61 14.86
CA LYS A 651 -2.46 11.88 16.12
C LYS A 651 -1.32 12.53 16.91
N SER A 652 -0.97 11.90 18.03
CA SER A 652 0.07 12.39 18.93
C SER A 652 0.86 11.22 19.48
N CYS A 653 2.15 11.38 19.69
CA CYS A 653 3.05 10.36 20.26
C CYS A 653 2.92 10.19 21.79
N ASN A 654 1.70 10.18 22.33
CA ASN A 654 1.47 10.05 23.77
C ASN A 654 0.92 8.68 24.18
N ASP A 655 0.67 7.79 23.23
CA ASP A 655 0.29 6.43 23.57
C ASP A 655 1.47 5.76 24.31
N PRO A 656 1.21 4.92 25.33
CA PRO A 656 2.28 4.22 26.02
C PRO A 656 3.06 3.23 25.17
N ASP A 657 2.43 2.76 24.09
CA ASP A 657 3.00 1.76 23.19
C ASP A 657 3.78 2.47 22.06
N THR A 658 3.37 3.67 21.60
CA THR A 658 4.23 4.55 20.76
C THR A 658 5.55 4.94 21.43
N ALA A 659 6.66 4.41 20.93
CA ALA A 659 8.01 4.63 21.39
C ALA A 659 8.65 5.87 20.74
N ALA A 660 8.03 7.04 20.87
CA ALA A 660 8.42 8.35 20.29
C ALA A 660 9.89 8.82 20.43
N HIS A 661 10.70 8.12 21.22
CA HIS A 661 12.14 8.32 21.32
C HIS A 661 12.95 7.69 20.18
N LEU A 662 12.35 6.78 19.40
CA LEU A 662 13.00 6.13 18.27
C LEU A 662 13.09 7.06 17.05
N GLY A 663 12.10 7.92 16.85
CA GLY A 663 12.13 8.91 15.76
C GLY A 663 10.89 8.84 14.87
N HIS A 664 10.29 7.65 14.77
CA HIS A 664 9.16 7.30 13.90
C HIS A 664 7.85 8.06 14.17
N CYS A 665 7.72 8.81 15.27
CA CYS A 665 6.51 9.62 15.51
C CYS A 665 6.80 11.11 15.68
N ARG A 666 6.07 11.90 14.88
CA ARG A 666 6.03 13.35 14.98
C ARG A 666 4.63 13.83 15.37
N PRO A 667 4.47 14.49 16.54
CA PRO A 667 3.14 14.86 16.97
C PRO A 667 2.60 16.03 16.15
N ASP A 668 1.38 15.89 15.63
CA ASP A 668 0.69 16.95 14.90
C ASP A 668 0.60 18.25 15.73
N ALA A 669 1.02 19.36 15.13
CA ALA A 669 1.13 20.67 15.75
C ALA A 669 -0.20 21.45 15.85
N ASP A 670 -1.22 21.11 15.08
CA ASP A 670 -2.54 21.76 15.05
C ASP A 670 -3.74 20.88 15.44
N ALA A 671 -3.48 19.63 15.85
CA ALA A 671 -4.39 18.59 16.28
C ALA A 671 -5.44 18.21 15.22
N GLY A 672 -4.98 17.86 14.01
CA GLY A 672 -5.77 17.36 12.89
C GLY A 672 -6.70 18.42 12.29
N GLN A 673 -6.30 19.70 12.29
CA GLN A 673 -7.02 20.74 11.56
C GLN A 673 -6.63 20.74 10.08
N THR A 674 -5.36 20.46 9.79
CA THR A 674 -4.89 19.95 8.51
C THR A 674 -4.78 18.43 8.65
N GLY A 675 -5.12 17.70 7.60
CA GLY A 675 -4.92 16.25 7.58
C GLY A 675 -4.84 15.77 6.15
N THR A 676 -3.86 14.93 5.90
CA THR A 676 -3.47 14.33 4.63
C THR A 676 -3.88 12.86 4.63
N ASP A 677 -3.71 12.17 3.51
CA ASP A 677 -4.12 10.77 3.35
C ASP A 677 -2.85 9.91 3.35
N PRO A 678 -2.56 9.13 4.41
CA PRO A 678 -1.27 8.43 4.59
C PRO A 678 -0.89 7.41 3.52
N LEU A 679 -1.79 7.17 2.58
CA LEU A 679 -1.61 6.20 1.49
C LEU A 679 -1.52 6.92 0.13
N ASN A 680 -1.34 8.24 0.13
CA ASN A 680 -1.33 9.07 -1.05
C ASN A 680 -0.39 10.29 -0.87
N PRO A 681 0.80 10.26 -1.48
CA PRO A 681 1.90 11.19 -1.19
C PRO A 681 1.74 12.56 -1.87
N ASP A 682 0.53 12.96 -2.23
CA ASP A 682 0.15 14.26 -2.83
C ASP A 682 -1.37 14.40 -2.66
N SER A 683 -1.82 14.79 -1.46
CA SER A 683 -3.22 14.82 -1.05
C SER A 683 -4.12 15.73 -1.90
N ASP A 684 -3.55 16.71 -2.59
CA ASP A 684 -4.30 17.67 -3.39
C ASP A 684 -4.15 17.54 -4.93
N ASP A 685 -3.30 16.61 -5.38
CA ASP A 685 -2.98 16.31 -6.78
C ASP A 685 -2.33 17.49 -7.54
N ASP A 686 -1.48 18.30 -6.89
CA ASP A 686 -0.80 19.43 -7.54
C ASP A 686 0.64 19.17 -8.01
N GLY A 687 1.16 17.98 -7.69
CA GLY A 687 2.44 17.44 -8.09
C GLY A 687 3.58 17.76 -7.11
N LYS A 688 3.24 17.96 -5.84
CA LYS A 688 4.17 18.17 -4.72
C LYS A 688 3.71 17.30 -3.56
N SER A 689 4.65 16.62 -2.91
CA SER A 689 4.29 15.79 -1.77
C SER A 689 3.84 16.61 -0.59
N ASP A 690 3.02 16.01 0.27
CA ASP A 690 2.49 16.65 1.46
C ASP A 690 3.65 17.00 2.41
N GLY A 691 4.64 16.12 2.57
CA GLY A 691 5.89 16.43 3.26
C GLY A 691 6.70 17.56 2.61
N SER A 692 6.75 17.65 1.28
CA SER A 692 7.41 18.78 0.59
C SER A 692 6.67 20.10 0.80
N GLU A 693 5.36 20.05 0.99
CA GLU A 693 4.50 21.19 1.25
C GLU A 693 4.46 21.59 2.73
N ASP A 694 4.65 20.66 3.65
CA ASP A 694 4.95 20.85 5.07
C ASP A 694 6.41 20.47 5.37
N PRO A 695 7.40 21.24 4.89
CA PRO A 695 8.82 20.90 5.01
C PRO A 695 9.32 20.88 6.45
N ASN A 696 8.50 21.29 7.41
CA ASN A 696 8.85 21.20 8.81
C ASN A 696 8.31 19.91 9.44
N LEU A 697 7.47 19.14 8.74
CA LEU A 697 6.92 17.81 9.03
C LEU A 697 6.01 17.73 10.26
N ASN A 698 5.24 18.77 10.56
CA ASN A 698 4.46 18.85 11.81
C ASN A 698 2.95 18.70 11.64
N GLY A 699 2.50 18.38 10.42
CA GLY A 699 1.10 18.23 10.04
C GLY A 699 0.32 19.55 10.02
N ALA A 700 0.95 20.71 10.22
CA ALA A 700 0.26 22.00 10.33
C ALA A 700 0.72 22.98 9.25
N VAL A 701 -0.26 23.63 8.61
CA VAL A 701 0.02 24.64 7.58
C VAL A 701 0.60 25.92 8.22
N ASP A 702 1.91 26.09 8.13
CA ASP A 702 2.62 27.21 8.74
C ASP A 702 2.96 28.38 7.78
N PRO A 703 3.19 29.61 8.31
CA PRO A 703 3.48 30.76 7.48
C PRO A 703 4.83 30.68 6.75
N GLY A 704 4.79 30.30 5.46
CA GLY A 704 5.99 30.23 4.61
C GLY A 704 6.11 28.92 3.85
N GLU A 705 5.25 27.96 4.18
CA GLU A 705 5.15 26.62 3.63
C GLU A 705 4.06 26.55 2.56
N GLY A 706 3.97 25.39 1.89
CA GLY A 706 2.85 25.01 1.03
C GLY A 706 1.60 24.68 1.84
N ASN A 707 0.61 24.10 1.19
CA ASN A 707 -0.58 23.63 1.88
C ASN A 707 -1.04 22.33 1.21
N PRO A 708 -0.78 21.17 1.84
CA PRO A 708 -1.12 19.84 1.34
C PRO A 708 -2.59 19.61 0.91
N GLU A 709 -3.51 20.50 1.30
CA GLU A 709 -4.94 20.40 0.95
C GLU A 709 -5.37 21.41 -0.15
N ASN A 710 -4.45 22.18 -0.74
CA ASN A 710 -4.76 23.29 -1.62
C ASN A 710 -3.98 23.24 -2.96
N PRO A 711 -4.62 22.76 -4.05
CA PRO A 711 -3.89 22.49 -5.31
C PRO A 711 -3.60 23.74 -6.15
N GLY A 712 -3.65 24.91 -5.51
CA GLY A 712 -3.42 26.22 -6.07
C GLY A 712 -2.04 26.79 -5.76
N ASP A 713 -1.24 26.11 -4.94
CA ASP A 713 0.05 26.59 -4.44
C ASP A 713 1.28 25.78 -4.80
N ALA A 714 1.23 24.75 -5.66
CA ALA A 714 2.38 24.07 -6.30
C ALA A 714 3.63 24.93 -6.64
N ASN A 715 3.47 26.24 -6.88
CA ASN A 715 4.57 27.17 -7.15
C ASN A 715 5.25 27.76 -5.89
N THR A 716 4.76 27.48 -4.68
CA THR A 716 5.37 27.87 -3.41
C THR A 716 6.48 26.90 -3.04
N THR A 717 6.24 25.62 -3.30
CA THR A 717 7.19 24.52 -3.14
C THR A 717 8.10 24.47 -4.36
N LYS A 718 9.40 24.57 -4.12
CA LYS A 718 10.43 24.52 -5.15
C LYS A 718 11.26 23.26 -4.93
N ASP A 719 11.88 22.82 -6.00
CA ASP A 719 12.63 21.58 -6.11
C ASP A 719 13.57 21.86 -7.29
N PHE A 720 14.88 21.92 -7.01
CA PHE A 720 15.85 22.59 -7.88
C PHE A 720 16.54 21.64 -8.85
N ASP A 721 16.91 20.47 -8.37
CA ASP A 721 17.51 19.33 -9.09
C ASP A 721 16.46 18.44 -9.73
N GLY A 722 15.23 18.39 -9.21
CA GLY A 722 14.09 17.74 -9.85
C GLY A 722 13.98 16.25 -9.58
N ASP A 723 14.42 15.78 -8.41
CA ASP A 723 14.31 14.38 -7.98
C ASP A 723 12.93 14.02 -7.43
N GLY A 724 12.22 14.97 -6.83
CA GLY A 724 10.91 14.75 -6.21
C GLY A 724 10.79 15.42 -4.85
N LEU A 725 11.92 15.62 -4.16
CA LEU A 725 12.00 16.20 -2.82
C LEU A 725 12.11 17.73 -2.90
N GLY A 726 11.39 18.45 -2.05
CA GLY A 726 11.36 19.92 -2.12
C GLY A 726 12.58 20.61 -1.47
N ASP A 727 13.10 21.70 -2.06
CA ASP A 727 14.20 22.58 -1.55
C ASP A 727 14.10 22.84 -0.02
N ALA A 728 12.87 22.98 0.48
CA ALA A 728 12.61 23.32 1.87
C ALA A 728 12.66 22.10 2.79
N LEU A 729 12.17 20.95 2.31
CA LEU A 729 12.18 19.67 3.00
C LEU A 729 13.59 19.09 3.01
N GLU A 730 14.28 19.05 1.86
CA GLU A 730 15.69 18.65 1.74
C GLU A 730 16.56 19.35 2.79
N LYS A 731 16.35 20.66 2.95
CA LYS A 731 17.07 21.43 3.95
C LYS A 731 16.72 21.08 5.40
N THR A 732 15.49 20.62 5.65
CA THR A 732 15.08 20.13 6.97
C THR A 732 15.71 18.77 7.26
N LEU A 733 15.76 17.88 6.26
CA LEU A 733 16.35 16.55 6.33
C LEU A 733 17.90 16.59 6.33
N GLY A 734 18.49 17.64 5.75
CA GLY A 734 19.93 17.86 5.74
C GLY A 734 20.63 17.50 4.42
N THR A 735 19.87 17.21 3.37
CA THR A 735 20.34 16.96 2.00
C THR A 735 20.64 18.28 1.25
N ASP A 736 21.34 18.23 0.10
CA ASP A 736 21.65 19.43 -0.71
C ASP A 736 20.63 19.64 -1.82
N GLU A 737 19.88 20.75 -1.73
CA GLU A 737 18.95 21.33 -2.75
C GLU A 737 19.50 21.55 -4.18
N LYS A 738 20.58 20.88 -4.59
CA LYS A 738 21.23 20.93 -5.91
C LYS A 738 21.80 19.58 -6.33
N ASP A 739 21.75 18.59 -5.46
CA ASP A 739 22.30 17.28 -5.67
C ASP A 739 21.21 16.26 -5.40
N ALA A 740 20.74 15.61 -6.46
CA ALA A 740 19.60 14.70 -6.42
C ALA A 740 19.90 13.33 -5.78
N ASP A 741 21.06 13.19 -5.15
CA ASP A 741 21.65 11.94 -4.65
C ASP A 741 22.74 12.37 -3.67
N SER A 742 22.32 12.69 -2.45
CA SER A 742 23.11 13.41 -1.45
C SER A 742 24.16 12.54 -0.74
N ASP A 743 23.93 11.23 -0.66
CA ASP A 743 24.79 10.20 -0.07
C ASP A 743 25.60 9.40 -1.12
N ASP A 744 25.37 9.64 -2.42
CA ASP A 744 26.11 9.04 -3.53
C ASP A 744 25.95 7.50 -3.64
N ASP A 745 24.83 6.96 -3.17
CA ASP A 745 24.55 5.51 -3.07
C ASP A 745 24.04 4.89 -4.40
N GLY A 746 23.47 5.73 -5.27
CA GLY A 746 22.93 5.37 -6.58
C GLY A 746 21.40 5.32 -6.67
N LEU A 747 20.69 5.48 -5.56
CA LEU A 747 19.30 5.91 -5.47
C LEU A 747 19.26 7.46 -5.44
N LEU A 748 18.09 8.08 -5.49
CA LEU A 748 17.99 9.55 -5.54
C LEU A 748 17.21 9.99 -4.33
N ASP A 749 17.49 11.17 -3.75
CA ASP A 749 16.85 11.64 -2.51
C ASP A 749 15.30 11.57 -2.55
N GLY A 750 14.69 11.81 -3.73
CA GLY A 750 13.24 11.71 -3.94
C GLY A 750 12.70 10.35 -4.36
N ASP A 751 13.57 9.36 -4.60
CA ASP A 751 13.26 7.94 -4.84
C ASP A 751 13.49 7.09 -3.56
N GLU A 752 14.02 7.68 -2.48
CA GLU A 752 14.26 7.03 -1.18
C GLU A 752 12.97 6.65 -0.47
N ARG A 753 12.97 5.48 0.18
CA ARG A 753 11.86 5.01 1.02
C ARG A 753 11.96 5.65 2.40
N ASN A 754 10.84 6.06 2.96
CA ASN A 754 10.75 6.70 4.27
C ASN A 754 11.83 7.78 4.48
N PRO A 755 11.91 8.80 3.60
CA PRO A 755 13.09 9.68 3.50
C PRO A 755 13.37 10.50 4.76
N SER A 756 12.39 10.62 5.67
CA SER A 756 12.54 11.33 6.95
C SER A 756 12.85 10.43 8.14
N ASP A 757 12.85 9.13 7.93
CA ASP A 757 13.03 8.11 8.95
C ASP A 757 14.48 7.64 9.09
N ASP A 758 14.78 6.99 10.21
CA ASP A 758 16.06 6.35 10.55
C ASP A 758 15.76 4.87 10.83
N THR A 759 15.68 4.09 9.76
CA THR A 759 15.09 2.73 9.76
C THR A 759 15.83 1.78 10.69
N ASP A 760 17.16 1.84 10.69
CA ASP A 760 18.01 0.95 11.47
C ASP A 760 18.50 1.54 12.81
N GLY A 761 18.24 2.84 13.03
CA GLY A 761 18.60 3.55 14.26
C GLY A 761 20.08 3.86 14.39
N ASP A 762 20.84 3.92 13.29
CA ASP A 762 22.26 4.25 13.28
C ASP A 762 22.54 5.76 13.42
N GLY A 763 21.49 6.58 13.29
CA GLY A 763 21.50 8.02 13.47
C GLY A 763 21.68 8.84 12.18
N LEU A 764 21.77 8.16 11.03
CA LEU A 764 21.51 8.71 9.72
C LEU A 764 20.03 8.47 9.38
N ILE A 765 19.44 9.38 8.62
CA ILE A 765 18.08 9.15 8.10
C ILE A 765 18.23 8.55 6.72
N ASN A 766 17.27 7.75 6.25
CA ASN A 766 17.36 6.98 5.01
C ASN A 766 17.88 7.82 3.83
N VAL A 767 17.35 9.04 3.64
CA VAL A 767 17.78 9.96 2.56
C VAL A 767 19.22 10.49 2.65
N ARG A 768 19.96 10.06 3.66
CA ARG A 768 21.37 10.39 3.92
C ARG A 768 22.17 9.16 4.30
N ASP A 769 21.55 8.00 4.26
CA ASP A 769 22.14 6.72 4.56
C ASP A 769 22.37 5.97 3.24
N VAL A 770 23.48 5.25 3.16
CA VAL A 770 23.87 4.52 1.95
C VAL A 770 23.34 3.08 1.96
N ASP A 771 22.91 2.58 3.12
CA ASP A 771 22.52 1.19 3.43
C ASP A 771 21.47 1.22 4.56
N SER A 772 20.28 1.76 4.27
CA SER A 772 19.27 2.21 5.26
C SER A 772 18.77 1.11 6.20
N ASP A 773 18.90 -0.17 5.85
CA ASP A 773 18.48 -1.32 6.67
C ASP A 773 19.65 -2.16 7.22
N ASN A 774 20.87 -1.71 6.96
CA ASN A 774 22.09 -2.23 7.52
C ASN A 774 22.39 -3.69 7.19
N ASP A 775 22.20 -4.03 5.93
CA ASP A 775 22.25 -5.40 5.41
C ASP A 775 23.53 -5.69 4.58
N ALA A 776 24.31 -4.64 4.30
CA ALA A 776 25.55 -4.56 3.52
C ALA A 776 25.39 -4.34 2.00
N LEU A 777 24.17 -4.34 1.47
CA LEU A 777 23.88 -3.79 0.15
C LEU A 777 23.83 -2.26 0.26
N PHE A 778 23.59 -1.59 -0.86
CA PHE A 778 23.38 -0.15 -0.86
C PHE A 778 22.02 0.08 -1.50
N ASP A 779 21.26 1.05 -1.04
CA ASP A 779 19.84 1.26 -1.39
C ASP A 779 19.65 1.30 -2.92
N GLY A 780 20.57 1.97 -3.62
CA GLY A 780 20.63 2.01 -5.08
C GLY A 780 20.84 0.65 -5.74
N THR A 781 21.60 -0.27 -5.14
CA THR A 781 21.76 -1.65 -5.63
C THR A 781 20.45 -2.43 -5.47
N GLU A 782 19.81 -2.30 -4.32
CA GLU A 782 18.60 -3.00 -3.93
C GLU A 782 17.39 -2.57 -4.75
N ALA A 783 17.28 -1.26 -4.98
CA ALA A 783 16.33 -0.68 -5.90
C ALA A 783 16.60 -1.07 -7.38
N GLY A 784 17.68 -1.80 -7.68
CA GLY A 784 18.08 -2.22 -9.03
C GLY A 784 18.55 -1.05 -9.90
N LYS A 785 19.08 -0.01 -9.26
CA LYS A 785 19.65 1.19 -9.89
C LYS A 785 21.16 0.99 -10.09
N GLY A 786 21.81 2.01 -10.64
CA GLY A 786 23.25 1.93 -10.81
C GLY A 786 23.88 3.30 -10.92
N CYS A 787 25.19 3.35 -10.74
CA CYS A 787 25.98 4.57 -10.50
C CYS A 787 26.18 5.49 -11.72
N GLN A 788 25.31 5.43 -12.72
CA GLN A 788 25.43 6.23 -13.94
C GLN A 788 24.70 7.57 -13.88
N HIS A 789 23.87 7.81 -12.85
CA HIS A 789 23.18 9.08 -12.73
C HIS A 789 24.21 10.21 -12.52
N PRO A 790 23.99 11.42 -13.08
CA PRO A 790 24.97 12.50 -12.94
C PRO A 790 25.08 13.12 -11.54
N ALA A 791 24.10 12.87 -10.66
CA ALA A 791 24.14 13.26 -9.25
C ALA A 791 25.08 12.32 -8.50
N THR A 792 24.84 11.00 -8.58
CA THR A 792 25.73 9.95 -8.04
C THR A 792 27.21 10.15 -8.38
N ASN A 793 28.00 10.49 -7.37
CA ASN A 793 29.44 10.54 -7.46
C ASN A 793 30.04 9.18 -7.06
N ALA A 794 30.12 8.30 -8.06
CA ALA A 794 30.75 6.97 -8.00
C ALA A 794 32.24 6.95 -7.59
N THR A 795 32.87 8.10 -7.29
CA THR A 795 34.22 8.16 -6.71
C THR A 795 34.24 8.35 -5.20
N ALA A 796 33.09 8.62 -4.57
CA ALA A 796 32.91 8.60 -3.12
C ALA A 796 33.15 7.18 -2.58
N GLY A 797 32.56 6.17 -3.23
CA GLY A 797 32.68 4.77 -2.82
C GLY A 797 31.35 4.17 -2.39
N HIS A 798 30.34 5.02 -2.18
CA HIS A 798 29.01 4.69 -1.69
C HIS A 798 28.07 4.06 -2.71
N CYS A 799 28.39 4.08 -4.02
CA CYS A 799 27.55 3.41 -5.01
C CYS A 799 28.15 2.13 -5.56
N ARG A 800 27.29 1.11 -5.64
CA ARG A 800 27.53 -0.12 -6.37
C ARG A 800 26.44 -0.34 -7.40
N ALA A 801 26.84 -0.59 -8.64
CA ALA A 801 25.87 -0.75 -9.71
C ALA A 801 25.29 -2.16 -9.68
N ASP A 802 23.96 -2.25 -9.71
CA ASP A 802 23.27 -3.52 -9.88
C ASP A 802 23.67 -4.20 -11.21
N GLY A 803 24.06 -5.47 -11.09
CA GLY A 803 24.65 -6.27 -12.13
C GLY A 803 23.63 -6.86 -13.12
N ASP A 804 22.34 -6.93 -12.75
CA ASP A 804 21.29 -7.49 -13.61
C ASP A 804 20.23 -6.46 -14.10
N LEU A 805 20.38 -5.20 -13.70
CA LEU A 805 19.60 -4.03 -14.11
C LEU A 805 18.12 -4.10 -13.68
N GLY A 806 17.89 -4.45 -12.41
CA GLY A 806 16.61 -4.61 -11.73
C GLY A 806 15.94 -5.94 -12.03
N GLY A 807 16.73 -6.96 -12.38
CA GLY A 807 16.30 -8.34 -12.51
C GLY A 807 16.03 -8.99 -11.15
N THR A 808 16.83 -8.62 -10.15
CA THR A 808 16.63 -8.89 -8.73
C THR A 808 16.53 -7.53 -8.01
N LYS A 809 15.63 -7.45 -7.03
CA LYS A 809 15.41 -6.26 -6.21
C LYS A 809 15.13 -6.72 -4.79
N THR A 810 15.54 -5.91 -3.84
CA THR A 810 15.31 -6.06 -2.41
C THR A 810 14.80 -4.72 -1.87
N SER A 811 14.32 -4.71 -0.64
CA SER A 811 13.86 -3.51 0.02
C SER A 811 15.05 -2.77 0.62
N PRO A 812 15.23 -1.45 0.32
CA PRO A 812 16.23 -0.63 1.00
C PRO A 812 16.02 -0.45 2.50
N VAL A 813 14.80 -0.72 3.01
CA VAL A 813 14.40 -0.46 4.39
C VAL A 813 14.05 -1.74 5.14
N ALA A 814 14.28 -2.91 4.54
CA ALA A 814 13.98 -4.18 5.16
C ALA A 814 15.11 -5.19 4.94
N ARG A 815 15.94 -5.31 5.99
CA ARG A 815 17.18 -6.11 6.05
C ARG A 815 17.09 -7.54 5.49
N ASP A 816 15.89 -8.11 5.41
CA ASP A 816 15.59 -9.45 4.91
C ASP A 816 14.26 -9.40 4.13
N THR A 817 14.36 -9.18 2.82
CA THR A 817 13.20 -8.93 1.93
C THR A 817 12.19 -10.08 1.91
N ASP A 818 12.62 -11.32 2.11
CA ASP A 818 11.73 -12.47 2.07
C ASP A 818 11.22 -12.93 3.44
N GLY A 819 11.65 -12.26 4.50
CA GLY A 819 11.26 -12.54 5.88
C GLY A 819 11.86 -13.84 6.42
N GLY A 820 12.99 -14.25 5.86
CA GLY A 820 13.75 -15.44 6.21
C GLY A 820 14.55 -15.26 7.51
N SER A 821 15.80 -15.70 7.46
CA SER A 821 16.75 -15.68 8.59
C SER A 821 18.13 -15.16 8.19
N LYS A 822 18.23 -14.58 7.01
CA LYS A 822 19.47 -14.19 6.34
C LYS A 822 19.23 -12.85 5.67
N SER A 823 20.11 -11.90 5.92
CA SER A 823 19.99 -10.60 5.26
C SER A 823 20.23 -10.69 3.77
N ASP A 824 19.68 -9.75 3.00
CA ASP A 824 19.78 -9.79 1.55
C ASP A 824 21.23 -9.70 1.07
N GLY A 825 22.07 -8.89 1.72
CA GLY A 825 23.51 -8.85 1.50
C GLY A 825 24.25 -10.12 1.92
N SER A 826 23.73 -10.89 2.88
CA SER A 826 24.28 -12.22 3.21
C SER A 826 23.93 -13.27 2.17
N GLU A 827 22.79 -13.13 1.53
CA GLU A 827 22.31 -13.99 0.45
C GLU A 827 22.99 -13.66 -0.87
N ASP A 828 23.12 -12.39 -1.22
CA ASP A 828 24.00 -11.84 -2.25
C ASP A 828 25.38 -11.53 -1.65
N GLY A 829 26.10 -12.56 -1.23
CA GLY A 829 27.39 -12.40 -0.56
C GLY A 829 28.51 -11.79 -1.43
N ASN A 830 28.26 -11.50 -2.72
CA ASN A 830 29.17 -10.71 -3.54
C ASN A 830 28.71 -9.26 -3.73
N LEU A 831 27.48 -8.97 -3.29
CA LEU A 831 26.84 -7.68 -3.18
C LEU A 831 26.84 -7.03 -4.56
N ASN A 832 26.22 -7.64 -5.56
CA ASN A 832 26.15 -7.09 -6.92
C ASN A 832 24.71 -6.99 -7.46
N GLY A 833 23.70 -7.28 -6.65
CA GLY A 833 22.29 -7.31 -7.03
C GLY A 833 21.91 -8.48 -7.94
N VAL A 834 22.75 -9.50 -8.09
CA VAL A 834 22.52 -10.62 -9.02
C VAL A 834 22.49 -11.95 -8.30
N ILE A 835 21.43 -12.74 -8.54
CA ILE A 835 21.36 -14.13 -8.07
C ILE A 835 22.40 -14.99 -8.83
N ASP A 836 23.58 -15.17 -8.23
CA ASP A 836 24.68 -15.92 -8.81
C ASP A 836 24.72 -17.40 -8.37
N SER A 837 25.42 -18.22 -9.15
CA SER A 837 25.56 -19.65 -8.85
C SER A 837 26.45 -19.89 -7.61
N GLY A 838 25.83 -20.06 -6.45
CA GLY A 838 26.50 -20.34 -5.18
C GLY A 838 26.13 -19.38 -4.06
N GLU A 839 25.29 -18.41 -4.36
CA GLU A 839 24.64 -17.47 -3.44
C GLU A 839 23.21 -17.93 -3.12
N GLY A 840 22.62 -17.29 -2.11
CA GLY A 840 21.19 -17.37 -1.79
C GLY A 840 20.37 -16.56 -2.79
N ASN A 841 19.05 -16.59 -2.64
CA ASN A 841 18.18 -15.69 -3.37
C ASN A 841 17.38 -14.84 -2.36
N PRO A 842 17.67 -13.52 -2.26
CA PRO A 842 17.01 -12.55 -1.35
C PRO A 842 15.48 -12.46 -1.39
N ASN A 843 14.83 -13.25 -2.24
CA ASN A 843 13.38 -13.26 -2.48
C ASN A 843 12.81 -14.68 -2.27
N ASN A 844 13.50 -15.56 -1.55
CA ASN A 844 13.14 -16.96 -1.32
C ASN A 844 13.71 -17.57 -0.01
N GLU A 845 12.96 -17.37 1.09
CA GLU A 845 13.18 -17.89 2.46
C GLU A 845 13.53 -19.40 2.55
N SER A 846 13.21 -20.17 1.51
CA SER A 846 13.42 -21.61 1.49
C SER A 846 14.86 -22.02 1.20
N ASP A 847 15.71 -21.08 0.75
CA ASP A 847 17.11 -21.35 0.40
C ASP A 847 18.18 -20.78 1.34
N ASP A 848 17.80 -19.99 2.36
CA ASP A 848 18.61 -19.50 3.47
C ASP A 848 19.47 -20.59 4.11
N ALA A 849 18.93 -21.81 4.20
CA ALA A 849 19.61 -22.94 4.80
C ALA A 849 20.92 -23.32 4.06
N ASN A 850 21.13 -22.77 2.86
CA ASN A 850 22.35 -22.91 2.07
C ASN A 850 23.35 -21.77 2.28
N VAL A 851 22.92 -20.64 2.85
CA VAL A 851 23.77 -19.52 3.25
C VAL A 851 24.45 -19.89 4.57
N VAL A 852 25.78 -19.95 4.55
CA VAL A 852 26.59 -20.43 5.68
C VAL A 852 27.18 -19.22 6.39
N ASP A 853 26.98 -19.19 7.70
CA ASP A 853 27.58 -18.26 8.65
C ASP A 853 28.28 -19.12 9.72
N THR A 854 29.61 -19.07 9.77
CA THR A 854 30.43 -20.06 10.47
C THR A 854 30.67 -19.71 11.94
N ASP A 855 30.80 -18.44 12.28
CA ASP A 855 30.97 -17.93 13.65
C ASP A 855 29.69 -17.37 14.25
N GLY A 856 28.65 -17.13 13.46
CA GLY A 856 27.30 -16.83 13.92
C GLY A 856 27.09 -15.37 14.30
N ASP A 857 27.83 -14.45 13.68
CA ASP A 857 27.75 -13.01 13.95
C ASP A 857 26.68 -12.27 13.15
N GLY A 858 26.07 -12.94 12.17
CA GLY A 858 25.02 -12.38 11.31
C GLY A 858 25.44 -12.21 9.85
N LEU A 859 26.74 -12.22 9.54
CA LEU A 859 27.23 -12.13 8.16
C LEU A 859 27.55 -13.52 7.59
N SER A 860 27.28 -13.73 6.30
CA SER A 860 27.62 -15.01 5.66
C SER A 860 29.12 -15.13 5.33
N ASP A 861 29.65 -16.36 5.33
CA ASP A 861 31.03 -16.68 4.89
C ASP A 861 31.37 -16.07 3.51
N ALA A 862 30.36 -15.91 2.65
CA ALA A 862 30.49 -15.33 1.32
C ALA A 862 30.62 -13.81 1.39
N LEU A 863 29.72 -13.16 2.13
CA LEU A 863 29.69 -11.72 2.39
C LEU A 863 30.96 -11.27 3.10
N GLU A 864 31.36 -11.95 4.17
CA GLU A 864 32.58 -11.66 4.90
C GLU A 864 33.82 -11.74 4.00
N LYS A 865 33.82 -12.64 3.01
CA LYS A 865 34.91 -12.69 2.04
C LYS A 865 34.89 -11.51 1.07
N ALA A 866 33.73 -10.93 0.75
CA ALA A 866 33.59 -9.73 -0.06
C ALA A 866 33.99 -8.47 0.71
N LEU A 867 33.54 -8.34 1.96
CA LEU A 867 33.93 -7.29 2.90
C LEU A 867 35.41 -7.43 3.28
N GLY A 868 35.89 -8.67 3.32
CA GLY A 868 37.24 -9.13 3.62
C GLY A 868 37.50 -9.33 5.11
N THR A 869 36.45 -9.48 5.90
CA THR A 869 36.43 -9.94 7.29
C THR A 869 36.71 -11.44 7.37
N GLY A 870 36.72 -12.00 8.57
CA GLY A 870 37.13 -13.37 8.79
C GLY A 870 36.02 -14.28 9.26
N ALA A 871 35.56 -15.20 8.38
CA ALA A 871 34.53 -16.22 8.63
C ALA A 871 34.72 -17.24 9.78
N ASN A 872 35.61 -16.99 10.73
CA ASN A 872 35.68 -17.73 11.98
C ASN A 872 36.05 -16.78 13.15
N ASP A 873 35.80 -15.49 12.97
CA ASP A 873 36.23 -14.34 13.74
C ASP A 873 35.13 -13.27 13.71
N ALA A 874 34.11 -13.47 14.54
CA ALA A 874 32.90 -12.65 14.67
C ALA A 874 33.10 -11.15 14.99
N ASP A 875 34.34 -10.70 15.15
CA ASP A 875 34.75 -9.32 15.46
C ASP A 875 36.18 -9.20 14.91
N THR A 876 36.27 -9.02 13.58
CA THR A 876 37.52 -8.95 12.80
C THR A 876 38.40 -7.81 13.28
N ASP A 877 37.75 -6.76 13.77
CA ASP A 877 38.33 -5.52 14.15
C ASP A 877 38.98 -5.58 15.55
N ASP A 878 38.38 -6.28 16.52
CA ASP A 878 38.69 -6.33 17.95
C ASP A 878 38.27 -5.08 18.77
N ASP A 879 37.29 -4.30 18.33
CA ASP A 879 36.76 -3.12 19.04
C ASP A 879 35.61 -3.41 20.02
N GLY A 880 35.04 -4.62 19.96
CA GLY A 880 33.97 -5.09 20.83
C GLY A 880 32.56 -4.98 20.24
N LEU A 881 32.41 -4.52 19.00
CA LEU A 881 31.22 -4.72 18.17
C LEU A 881 31.46 -5.93 17.26
N ALA A 882 30.41 -6.69 16.94
CA ALA A 882 30.55 -7.87 16.07
C ALA A 882 30.36 -7.47 14.61
N ASP A 883 30.99 -8.17 13.65
CA ASP A 883 30.99 -7.74 12.24
C ASP A 883 29.56 -7.56 11.68
N GLY A 884 28.61 -8.41 12.09
CA GLY A 884 27.20 -8.31 11.68
C GLY A 884 26.32 -7.33 12.47
N ASP A 885 26.85 -6.75 13.56
CA ASP A 885 26.24 -5.70 14.38
C ASP A 885 26.81 -4.30 14.02
N GLU A 886 27.78 -4.21 13.09
CA GLU A 886 28.38 -2.94 12.65
C GLU A 886 27.49 -2.23 11.62
N PRO A 887 27.22 -0.92 11.78
CA PRO A 887 26.44 -0.16 10.83
C PRO A 887 27.24 0.22 9.58
N ASN A 888 26.53 0.31 8.46
CA ASN A 888 26.97 0.43 7.08
C ASN A 888 28.23 -0.42 6.82
N PRO A 889 28.18 -1.74 7.07
CA PRO A 889 29.38 -2.60 7.14
C PRO A 889 30.15 -2.66 5.81
N SER A 890 29.46 -2.35 4.72
CA SER A 890 29.94 -2.27 3.34
C SER A 890 30.76 -1.01 3.04
N ASP A 891 30.51 0.07 3.80
CA ASP A 891 30.93 1.45 3.54
C ASP A 891 32.25 1.87 4.22
N ASP A 892 32.77 3.06 3.90
CA ASP A 892 33.98 3.72 4.43
C ASP A 892 33.61 5.14 4.91
N THR A 893 32.90 5.24 6.04
CA THR A 893 32.23 6.48 6.50
C THR A 893 33.18 7.66 6.68
N ASP A 894 34.40 7.43 7.16
CA ASP A 894 35.39 8.49 7.40
C ASP A 894 36.36 8.74 6.23
N GLY A 895 36.30 7.90 5.19
CA GLY A 895 37.12 7.95 3.98
C GLY A 895 38.61 7.70 4.21
N ASP A 896 38.99 6.95 5.25
CA ASP A 896 40.37 6.58 5.53
C ASP A 896 40.90 5.46 4.59
N GLY A 897 39.98 4.78 3.91
CA GLY A 897 40.20 3.66 2.99
C GLY A 897 40.06 2.28 3.64
N GLY A 898 39.54 2.23 4.87
CA GLY A 898 38.98 1.07 5.54
C GLY A 898 37.57 0.76 5.04
N ARG A 899 36.92 -0.22 5.63
CA ARG A 899 35.45 -0.27 5.66
C ARG A 899 35.06 -0.21 7.13
N ASN A 900 33.86 0.26 7.44
CA ASN A 900 33.34 0.34 8.81
C ASN A 900 33.55 -0.99 9.53
N VAL A 901 33.22 -2.11 8.86
CA VAL A 901 33.35 -3.49 9.41
C VAL A 901 34.77 -3.96 9.82
N LYS A 902 35.76 -3.07 9.72
CA LYS A 902 37.19 -3.30 10.00
C LYS A 902 37.88 -2.08 10.57
N ASP A 903 37.13 -1.02 10.81
CA ASP A 903 37.58 0.11 11.56
C ASP A 903 37.12 -0.06 13.00
N ALA A 904 37.92 0.43 13.94
CA ALA A 904 37.63 0.26 15.36
C ALA A 904 36.96 1.52 15.96
N ASP A 905 36.75 2.53 15.12
CA ASP A 905 36.42 3.94 15.41
C ASP A 905 35.93 4.52 14.06
N ALA A 906 34.78 4.05 13.59
CA ALA A 906 34.27 4.24 12.22
C ALA A 906 34.06 5.72 11.84
N ASP A 907 33.75 6.58 12.81
CA ASP A 907 33.59 8.02 12.62
C ASP A 907 34.86 8.84 13.00
N ASN A 908 35.88 8.15 13.51
CA ASN A 908 37.21 8.66 13.84
C ASN A 908 37.22 9.77 14.91
N ASP A 909 36.27 9.71 15.83
CA ASP A 909 36.09 10.69 16.90
C ASP A 909 36.98 10.41 18.13
N GLY A 910 37.51 9.19 18.20
CA GLY A 910 38.44 8.69 19.20
C GLY A 910 37.83 7.84 20.30
N LEU A 911 36.50 7.65 20.30
CA LEU A 911 35.82 6.54 20.98
C LEU A 911 35.97 5.28 20.10
N ALA A 912 35.32 4.17 20.42
CA ALA A 912 35.45 2.94 19.63
C ALA A 912 34.07 2.33 19.52
N ASP A 913 33.71 1.77 18.38
CA ASP A 913 32.32 1.52 18.00
C ASP A 913 31.61 0.61 19.02
N GLY A 914 32.28 -0.45 19.48
CA GLY A 914 31.80 -1.30 20.57
C GLY A 914 31.54 -0.55 21.88
N THR A 915 32.30 0.50 22.18
CA THR A 915 32.07 1.39 23.35
C THR A 915 30.82 2.25 23.16
N GLU A 916 30.60 2.75 21.95
CA GLU A 916 29.49 3.64 21.59
C GLU A 916 28.16 2.90 21.59
N ALA A 917 28.17 1.68 21.02
CA ALA A 917 27.05 0.73 21.08
C ALA A 917 26.77 0.20 22.50
N GLY A 918 27.63 0.54 23.48
CA GLY A 918 27.52 0.17 24.89
C GLY A 918 27.86 -1.29 25.17
N ARG A 919 28.73 -1.89 24.34
CA ARG A 919 29.15 -3.28 24.40
C ARG A 919 30.38 -3.47 25.31
N PRO A 920 30.50 -4.64 25.94
CA PRO A 920 31.70 -5.02 26.69
C PRO A 920 32.75 -5.68 25.78
N CYS A 921 34.05 -5.55 26.11
CA CYS A 921 35.14 -6.27 25.42
C CYS A 921 35.23 -7.78 25.74
N ASP A 922 34.11 -8.46 25.97
CA ASP A 922 34.06 -9.90 26.23
C ASP A 922 33.08 -10.68 25.33
N GLY A 923 32.72 -10.07 24.18
CA GLY A 923 32.01 -10.70 23.07
C GLY A 923 32.72 -11.91 22.47
N GLU A 924 31.99 -12.70 21.67
CA GLU A 924 32.63 -13.72 20.82
C GLU A 924 33.35 -13.01 19.67
N GLY A 925 34.56 -13.47 19.28
CA GLY A 925 35.42 -12.74 18.33
C GLY A 925 36.50 -11.90 19.03
N THR A 926 36.10 -10.88 19.79
CA THR A 926 36.99 -9.81 20.34
C THR A 926 38.28 -10.29 21.03
N ASP A 927 39.47 -10.01 20.46
CA ASP A 927 40.76 -10.15 21.15
C ASP A 927 41.09 -8.90 21.99
N ALA A 928 40.66 -8.93 23.26
CA ALA A 928 41.02 -7.91 24.25
C ALA A 928 42.54 -7.67 24.42
N ALA A 929 43.43 -8.53 23.89
CA ALA A 929 44.87 -8.28 23.86
C ALA A 929 45.34 -7.34 22.72
N ALA A 930 44.52 -7.12 21.68
CA ALA A 930 44.78 -6.19 20.59
C ALA A 930 44.78 -4.72 21.06
N GLN A 931 44.05 -4.44 22.15
CA GLN A 931 43.90 -3.11 22.76
C GLN A 931 43.18 -2.08 21.88
N LYS A 932 42.24 -2.53 21.04
CA LYS A 932 41.34 -1.68 20.27
C LYS A 932 40.03 -1.44 21.04
N CYS A 933 39.41 -2.49 21.58
CA CYS A 933 38.25 -2.34 22.46
C CYS A 933 38.53 -1.66 23.81
N THR A 934 37.65 -0.73 24.22
CA THR A 934 37.52 -0.24 25.60
C THR A 934 36.13 -0.48 26.16
N ALA A 935 36.02 -1.37 27.15
CA ALA A 935 34.71 -1.81 27.62
C ALA A 935 33.90 -0.66 28.24
N ASP A 936 32.64 -0.56 27.85
CA ASP A 936 31.69 0.38 28.45
C ASP A 936 31.59 0.16 29.98
N ALA A 937 31.78 1.26 30.72
CA ALA A 937 31.81 1.29 32.17
C ALA A 937 30.43 1.45 32.84
N ASP A 938 29.37 1.79 32.11
CA ASP A 938 27.98 1.84 32.59
C ASP A 938 27.02 0.85 31.93
N ASN A 939 27.50 0.04 30.97
CA ASN A 939 26.81 -1.12 30.39
C ASN A 939 25.57 -0.69 29.58
N GLY A 940 25.80 0.21 28.64
CA GLY A 940 24.86 0.77 27.67
C GLY A 940 23.89 1.76 28.27
N ALA A 941 24.21 2.37 29.42
CA ALA A 941 23.36 3.41 30.00
C ALA A 941 23.62 4.77 29.35
N THR A 942 24.82 4.98 28.82
CA THR A 942 25.13 6.02 27.85
C THR A 942 25.56 5.32 26.57
N LYS A 943 24.96 5.68 25.44
CA LYS A 943 25.33 5.20 24.10
C LYS A 943 25.47 6.41 23.20
N THR A 944 26.36 6.32 22.23
CA THR A 944 26.56 7.28 21.15
C THR A 944 26.37 6.56 19.81
N LEU A 945 26.30 7.32 18.73
CA LEU A 945 26.06 6.81 17.38
C LEU A 945 27.41 6.48 16.73
N VAL A 946 27.57 5.25 16.24
CA VAL A 946 28.85 4.71 15.75
C VAL A 946 29.37 5.45 14.50
N LEU A 947 28.46 5.93 13.65
CA LEU A 947 28.82 6.61 12.40
C LEU A 947 28.83 8.14 12.54
N VAL A 948 28.53 8.68 13.72
CA VAL A 948 28.34 10.12 13.92
C VAL A 948 29.23 10.65 15.04
N ALA A 949 30.34 11.25 14.62
CA ALA A 949 31.39 11.80 15.49
C ALA A 949 30.95 12.85 16.53
N ASP A 950 29.71 13.31 16.53
CA ASP A 950 29.15 14.25 17.52
C ASP A 950 27.65 13.97 17.63
N THR A 951 27.29 12.96 18.42
CA THR A 951 25.91 12.45 18.57
C THR A 951 24.90 13.54 18.91
N ASP A 952 25.28 14.53 19.73
CA ASP A 952 24.37 15.62 20.12
C ASP A 952 24.40 16.85 19.19
N GLY A 953 25.22 16.82 18.15
CA GLY A 953 25.39 17.89 17.18
C GLY A 953 25.96 19.17 17.80
N GLY A 954 26.74 19.03 18.87
CA GLY A 954 27.39 20.08 19.61
C GLY A 954 28.61 20.67 18.91
N SER A 955 29.69 20.82 19.67
CA SER A 955 30.95 21.42 19.26
C SER A 955 32.16 20.60 19.71
N LYS A 956 31.92 19.47 20.38
CA LYS A 956 32.92 18.49 20.78
C LYS A 956 32.37 17.12 20.45
N SER A 957 33.23 16.32 19.83
CA SER A 957 32.95 14.93 19.53
C SER A 957 32.77 14.09 20.78
N ASP A 958 32.12 12.94 20.65
CA ASP A 958 31.80 12.03 21.74
C ASP A 958 33.06 11.52 22.46
N GLY A 959 34.10 11.15 21.72
CA GLY A 959 35.43 10.84 22.26
C GLY A 959 36.13 12.04 22.92
N ALA A 960 35.82 13.28 22.53
CA ALA A 960 36.33 14.48 23.19
C ALA A 960 35.55 14.84 24.47
N GLU A 961 34.28 14.48 24.51
CA GLU A 961 33.36 14.61 25.63
C GLU A 961 33.69 13.58 26.72
N ASP A 962 33.78 12.30 26.34
CA ASP A 962 34.28 11.19 27.16
C ASP A 962 35.81 11.12 27.10
N THR A 963 36.45 12.05 27.82
CA THR A 963 37.91 12.14 27.87
C THR A 963 38.62 10.84 28.33
N ASN A 964 37.90 9.91 28.95
CA ASN A 964 38.45 8.67 29.46
C ASN A 964 38.09 7.43 28.62
N LEU A 965 37.26 7.62 27.58
CA LEU A 965 36.91 6.67 26.52
C LEU A 965 36.33 5.36 27.08
N ASN A 966 35.43 5.46 28.05
CA ASN A 966 34.84 4.31 28.72
C ASN A 966 33.32 4.23 28.55
N GLY A 967 32.74 5.00 27.62
CA GLY A 967 31.31 4.99 27.28
C GLY A 967 30.42 5.50 28.41
N LYS A 968 30.97 6.16 29.43
CA LYS A 968 30.21 6.52 30.63
C LYS A 968 30.46 7.96 31.02
N LEU A 969 29.38 8.71 31.21
CA LEU A 969 29.45 10.06 31.76
C LEU A 969 30.10 10.09 33.16
N ASP A 970 31.35 10.55 33.23
CA ASP A 970 32.15 10.63 34.44
C ASP A 970 32.28 12.05 35.00
N ALA A 971 32.68 12.14 36.27
CA ALA A 971 32.75 13.42 36.96
C ALA A 971 33.90 14.28 36.45
N GLY A 972 33.61 15.21 35.55
CA GLY A 972 34.56 16.16 34.97
C GLY A 972 34.59 16.17 33.44
N GLU A 973 33.85 15.26 32.82
CA GLU A 973 33.52 15.23 31.39
C GLU A 973 32.28 16.08 31.09
N THR A 974 32.06 16.33 29.81
CA THR A 974 30.79 16.82 29.25
C THR A 974 29.96 15.64 28.75
N ASN A 975 28.69 15.87 28.46
CA ASN A 975 27.75 14.80 28.19
C ASN A 975 27.51 14.64 26.68
N PRO A 976 27.96 13.53 26.06
CA PRO A 976 27.86 13.27 24.61
C PRO A 976 26.43 13.36 24.03
N LEU A 977 25.42 13.28 24.89
CA LEU A 977 24.01 13.34 24.54
C LEU A 977 23.36 14.68 24.86
N PHE A 978 24.15 15.73 25.09
CA PHE A 978 23.63 17.06 25.44
C PHE A 978 24.56 18.21 25.05
N ALA A 979 24.33 18.76 23.85
CA ALA A 979 25.09 19.86 23.24
C ALA A 979 25.18 21.14 24.09
N GLY A 980 24.38 21.25 25.17
CA GLY A 980 24.29 22.42 25.99
C GLY A 980 25.35 22.61 27.06
N ASP A 981 26.05 21.55 27.47
CA ASP A 981 27.14 21.67 28.45
C ASP A 981 28.52 21.88 27.79
N ASP A 982 28.51 21.80 26.48
CA ASP A 982 29.63 21.75 25.58
C ASP A 982 30.30 23.13 25.34
N ILE A 983 29.47 24.17 25.40
CA ILE A 983 29.84 25.58 25.29
C ILE A 983 30.62 26.10 26.50
N THR A 984 31.95 26.23 26.35
CA THR A 984 32.80 26.94 27.32
C THR A 984 32.70 28.48 27.29
N GLN A 985 31.81 29.07 26.48
CA GLN A 985 31.46 30.50 26.55
C GLN A 985 29.96 30.78 26.40
N PRO A 986 29.42 31.76 27.16
CA PRO A 986 28.03 32.16 27.05
C PRO A 986 27.73 32.79 25.68
N GLU A 987 26.71 32.26 24.99
CA GLU A 987 26.18 32.79 23.72
C GLU A 987 25.85 34.29 23.82
N CYS A 988 25.39 34.71 25.00
CA CYS A 988 25.15 36.12 25.32
C CYS A 988 25.45 36.43 26.79
N THR A 989 25.85 37.67 27.06
CA THR A 989 25.94 38.19 28.43
C THR A 989 24.95 39.32 28.71
N ALA A 990 24.35 39.87 27.66
CA ALA A 990 23.26 40.83 27.70
C ALA A 990 22.37 40.66 26.45
N ASP A 991 21.11 41.10 26.54
CA ASP A 991 20.16 41.01 25.42
C ASP A 991 20.69 41.62 24.12
N ALA A 992 21.52 42.68 24.20
CA ALA A 992 22.09 43.33 23.03
C ALA A 992 23.04 42.43 22.21
N ASP A 993 23.51 41.33 22.79
CA ASP A 993 24.30 40.31 22.09
C ASP A 993 23.39 39.41 21.23
N CYS A 994 22.10 39.31 21.57
CA CYS A 994 21.08 38.49 20.89
C CYS A 994 20.32 39.19 19.76
N GLY A 995 20.80 40.36 19.33
CA GLY A 995 20.19 41.14 18.25
C GLY A 995 19.93 42.61 18.61
N GLY A 996 19.29 43.32 17.70
CA GLY A 996 18.93 44.73 17.88
C GLY A 996 17.82 44.93 18.91
N ALA A 997 17.60 46.18 19.34
CA ALA A 997 16.62 46.52 20.39
C ALA A 997 15.15 46.17 20.08
N SER A 998 14.85 45.63 18.89
CA SER A 998 13.53 45.17 18.44
C SER A 998 13.62 43.80 17.78
N SER A 999 14.59 42.96 18.17
CA SER A 999 14.84 41.66 17.55
C SER A 999 13.81 40.60 17.91
N GLY A 1000 13.06 40.77 19.02
CA GLY A 1000 12.21 39.70 19.55
C GLY A 1000 12.98 38.57 20.22
N THR A 1001 14.26 38.78 20.55
CA THR A 1001 15.16 37.82 21.20
C THR A 1001 15.91 38.48 22.34
N ILE A 1002 16.03 37.79 23.48
CA ILE A 1002 16.65 38.28 24.72
C ILE A 1002 17.69 37.29 25.24
N CYS A 1003 18.63 37.78 26.04
CA CYS A 1003 19.61 36.94 26.70
C CYS A 1003 19.02 36.42 28.00
N GLN A 1004 18.80 35.11 28.08
CA GLN A 1004 18.32 34.43 29.27
C GLN A 1004 19.20 33.23 29.54
N GLU A 1005 19.71 33.14 30.77
CA GLU A 1005 20.57 32.00 31.19
C GLU A 1005 21.76 31.76 30.25
N GLN A 1006 22.33 32.85 29.72
CA GLN A 1006 23.48 32.84 28.81
C GLN A 1006 23.18 32.36 27.37
N ARG A 1007 21.91 32.18 27.02
CA ARG A 1007 21.43 31.85 25.66
C ARG A 1007 20.50 32.92 25.07
N CYS A 1008 20.49 33.03 23.75
CA CYS A 1008 19.59 33.93 23.03
C CYS A 1008 18.25 33.25 22.76
N VAL A 1009 17.24 33.56 23.57
CA VAL A 1009 15.92 32.94 23.46
C VAL A 1009 14.88 33.91 22.89
N PRO A 1010 13.86 33.44 22.16
CA PRO A 1010 12.72 34.25 21.74
C PRO A 1010 12.05 34.91 22.95
N GLY A 1011 11.89 36.22 22.89
CA GLY A 1011 11.31 36.98 23.98
C GLY A 1011 11.64 38.46 23.93
N CYS A 1012 11.16 39.17 24.94
CA CYS A 1012 11.30 40.61 25.04
C CYS A 1012 11.32 41.07 26.49
N ARG A 1013 11.91 42.24 26.75
CA ARG A 1013 11.81 42.91 28.05
C ARG A 1013 11.07 44.23 27.88
N GLY A 1014 10.01 44.42 28.65
CA GLY A 1014 9.19 45.64 28.62
C GLY A 1014 9.90 46.89 29.14
N ALA A 1015 11.04 46.71 29.83
CA ALA A 1015 11.97 47.76 30.18
C ALA A 1015 13.40 47.19 30.14
N GLY A 1016 14.36 47.95 29.60
CA GLY A 1016 15.79 47.61 29.66
C GLY A 1016 16.16 46.22 29.12
N GLY A 1017 16.09 46.04 27.80
CA GLY A 1017 16.45 44.82 27.08
C GLY A 1017 16.02 44.93 25.62
N ASN A 1018 16.07 43.84 24.87
CA ASN A 1018 15.52 43.81 23.51
C ASN A 1018 13.99 43.76 23.56
N GLY A 1019 13.35 44.51 22.69
CA GLY A 1019 11.91 44.57 22.51
C GLY A 1019 11.45 43.74 21.30
N CYS A 1020 10.14 43.78 21.05
CA CYS A 1020 9.54 43.04 19.96
C CYS A 1020 9.75 43.70 18.59
N PRO A 1021 9.70 42.91 17.50
CA PRO A 1021 9.66 43.42 16.13
C PRO A 1021 8.45 44.32 15.86
N GLU A 1022 8.51 45.08 14.77
CA GLU A 1022 7.44 46.01 14.37
C GLU A 1022 6.09 45.28 14.20
N GLY A 1023 5.03 45.77 14.84
CA GLY A 1023 3.69 45.15 14.83
C GLY A 1023 3.38 44.22 16.01
N GLN A 1024 4.35 43.97 16.90
CA GLN A 1024 4.17 43.16 18.10
C GLN A 1024 4.45 43.96 19.38
N VAL A 1025 3.73 43.62 20.45
CA VAL A 1025 3.88 44.19 21.79
C VAL A 1025 4.41 43.13 22.76
N CYS A 1026 5.35 43.55 23.61
CA CYS A 1026 5.89 42.68 24.64
C CYS A 1026 4.83 42.41 25.72
N SER A 1027 4.61 41.15 26.06
CA SER A 1027 3.68 40.75 27.13
C SER A 1027 4.20 41.12 28.53
N SER A 1028 5.51 41.39 28.67
CA SER A 1028 6.13 41.93 29.87
C SER A 1028 6.23 43.44 29.81
N THR A 1029 6.03 44.10 30.96
CA THR A 1029 6.19 45.56 31.13
C THR A 1029 7.40 45.93 31.99
N SER A 1030 8.33 44.99 32.21
CA SER A 1030 9.49 45.14 33.09
C SER A 1030 10.73 44.47 32.48
N ASP A 1031 11.86 44.53 33.19
CA ASP A 1031 13.09 43.81 32.83
C ASP A 1031 12.96 42.28 32.96
N ALA A 1032 11.79 41.75 33.36
CA ALA A 1032 11.51 40.32 33.30
C ALA A 1032 11.22 39.85 31.86
N PRO A 1033 11.61 38.62 31.47
CA PRO A 1033 11.27 38.03 30.19
C PRO A 1033 9.76 38.06 29.93
N GLY A 1034 9.38 38.43 28.72
CA GLY A 1034 8.04 38.33 28.18
C GLY A 1034 8.08 37.81 26.75
N LEU A 1035 6.91 37.63 26.16
CA LEU A 1035 6.72 37.13 24.80
C LEU A 1035 6.21 38.25 23.91
N CYS A 1036 6.60 38.24 22.65
CA CYS A 1036 6.06 39.16 21.67
C CYS A 1036 4.71 38.66 21.17
N LYS A 1037 3.71 39.56 21.15
CA LYS A 1037 2.35 39.23 20.72
C LYS A 1037 1.86 40.28 19.73
N ALA A 1038 1.09 39.86 18.72
CA ALA A 1038 0.47 40.79 17.77
C ALA A 1038 -0.36 41.86 18.50
N GLU A 1039 -0.23 43.12 18.05
CA GLU A 1039 -0.98 44.23 18.64
C GLU A 1039 -2.49 44.04 18.38
N PRO A 1040 -3.36 44.04 19.42
CA PRO A 1040 -4.79 43.89 19.21
C PRO A 1040 -5.36 45.07 18.40
N PRO A 1041 -6.32 44.84 17.48
CA PRO A 1041 -6.79 45.87 16.57
C PRO A 1041 -7.41 47.05 17.35
N PRO A 1042 -7.16 48.31 16.91
CA PRO A 1042 -7.58 49.48 17.66
C PRO A 1042 -9.11 49.59 17.70
N ASP A 1043 -9.65 49.66 18.92
CA ASP A 1043 -11.06 49.90 19.21
C ASP A 1043 -11.50 51.26 18.62
N THR A 1044 -12.31 51.20 17.57
CA THR A 1044 -12.85 52.39 16.91
C THR A 1044 -14.00 52.96 17.73
N THR A 1045 -13.73 54.02 18.50
CA THR A 1045 -14.75 55.04 18.77
C THR A 1045 -14.20 56.46 18.57
N PRO A 1046 -15.01 57.40 18.02
CA PRO A 1046 -14.48 58.59 17.36
C PRO A 1046 -14.60 59.85 18.25
N GLU A 1047 -13.57 60.70 18.29
CA GLU A 1047 -13.72 62.17 18.41
C GLU A 1047 -12.40 62.95 18.26
N THR A 1048 -12.24 63.60 17.12
CA THR A 1048 -11.77 65.00 16.88
C THR A 1048 -10.39 65.52 17.38
N PRO A 1049 -9.83 66.52 16.66
CA PRO A 1049 -8.39 66.64 16.40
C PRO A 1049 -7.69 67.66 17.30
N GLU A 1050 -6.36 67.55 17.47
CA GLU A 1050 -5.40 68.65 17.33
C GLU A 1050 -3.95 68.19 17.59
N THR A 1051 -3.03 68.95 16.99
CA THR A 1051 -1.59 68.78 16.82
C THR A 1051 -0.76 69.07 18.11
N PRO A 1052 0.59 69.18 18.06
CA PRO A 1052 1.57 68.18 18.50
C PRO A 1052 2.44 68.70 19.67
N GLU A 1053 3.54 67.98 19.96
CA GLU A 1053 4.70 68.34 20.80
C GLU A 1053 4.67 67.92 22.27
N GLY A 1054 5.78 67.30 22.71
CA GLY A 1054 6.39 67.72 23.96
C GLY A 1054 6.88 66.63 24.89
N CYS A 1055 8.19 66.39 24.84
CA CYS A 1055 9.04 65.78 25.86
C CYS A 1055 8.61 66.01 27.32
N GLY A 1056 8.92 65.06 28.21
CA GLY A 1056 9.37 65.43 29.55
C GLY A 1056 9.06 64.48 30.71
N CYS A 1057 10.00 63.58 30.98
CA CYS A 1057 10.59 63.27 32.29
C CYS A 1057 9.80 63.45 33.60
N ARG A 1058 9.76 62.33 34.36
CA ARG A 1058 10.03 62.15 35.81
C ARG A 1058 9.04 62.76 36.82
N THR A 1059 8.48 61.91 37.68
CA THR A 1059 8.85 61.78 39.12
C THR A 1059 7.97 60.74 39.85
N ALA A 1060 8.64 59.91 40.66
CA ALA A 1060 8.08 58.94 41.63
C ALA A 1060 7.49 59.65 42.88
N PRO A 1061 7.23 58.96 44.01
CA PRO A 1061 6.55 57.67 44.31
C PRO A 1061 5.43 57.90 45.38
N ALA A 1062 4.69 56.85 45.82
CA ALA A 1062 4.42 56.58 47.25
C ALA A 1062 3.31 55.55 47.52
N GLN A 1063 3.69 54.55 48.35
CA GLN A 1063 2.97 54.04 49.53
C GLN A 1063 1.58 53.38 49.39
N GLY A 1064 1.57 52.05 49.57
CA GLY A 1064 1.28 51.46 50.88
C GLY A 1064 -0.18 51.09 51.23
N GLY A 1065 -0.36 49.80 51.59
CA GLY A 1065 -1.10 49.45 52.81
C GLY A 1065 -2.50 48.86 52.70
N ALA A 1066 -2.56 47.52 52.64
CA ALA A 1066 -3.24 46.62 53.58
C ALA A 1066 -4.77 46.71 53.87
N LEU A 1067 -5.44 45.58 53.54
CA LEU A 1067 -6.33 44.75 54.39
C LEU A 1067 -7.77 45.27 54.73
N PRO A 1068 -8.69 44.43 55.27
CA PRO A 1068 -9.64 43.54 54.56
C PRO A 1068 -11.08 43.70 55.11
N ILE A 1069 -12.12 42.96 54.69
CA ILE A 1069 -13.25 42.49 55.55
C ILE A 1069 -13.97 41.28 54.90
N THR A 1070 -14.19 40.26 55.73
CA THR A 1070 -14.95 39.00 55.66
C THR A 1070 -16.49 39.09 55.58
N LEU A 1071 -17.19 38.03 55.14
CA LEU A 1071 -18.38 37.51 55.86
C LEU A 1071 -18.76 36.04 55.54
N THR A 1072 -19.06 35.32 56.63
CA THR A 1072 -19.62 33.98 56.96
C THR A 1072 -20.93 33.53 56.26
N LEU A 1073 -21.45 32.28 56.26
CA LEU A 1073 -21.70 31.24 57.32
C LEU A 1073 -22.19 29.88 56.70
N VAL A 1074 -21.66 28.72 57.18
CA VAL A 1074 -22.34 27.49 57.76
C VAL A 1074 -23.39 26.70 56.93
N ALA A 1075 -23.55 25.36 56.92
CA ALA A 1075 -22.98 24.13 57.53
C ALA A 1075 -23.45 22.95 56.63
N GLY A 1076 -22.70 21.86 56.40
CA GLY A 1076 -22.39 20.75 57.32
C GLY A 1076 -23.41 19.61 57.16
N LEU A 1077 -23.11 18.32 57.31
CA LEU A 1077 -21.90 17.58 57.66
C LEU A 1077 -22.31 16.08 57.70
N LEU A 1078 -21.32 15.19 57.56
CA LEU A 1078 -21.18 13.85 58.18
C LEU A 1078 -21.26 12.61 57.28
N PHE A 1079 -20.33 11.63 57.38
CA PHE A 1079 -18.90 11.58 57.77
C PHE A 1079 -18.47 10.09 57.69
N ALA A 1080 -17.17 9.89 57.43
CA ALA A 1080 -16.28 8.87 58.02
C ALA A 1080 -16.21 7.43 57.45
N THR A 1081 -15.23 7.25 56.54
CA THR A 1081 -14.00 6.45 56.65
C THR A 1081 -14.00 4.97 57.13
N ARG A 1082 -13.62 4.09 56.19
CA ARG A 1082 -12.44 3.16 56.19
C ARG A 1082 -11.95 2.59 57.54
N ARG A 1083 -11.99 1.26 57.71
CA ARG A 1083 -10.85 0.31 57.50
C ARG A 1083 -11.08 -1.11 58.12
N ARG A 1084 -10.67 -2.10 57.30
CA ARG A 1084 -9.87 -3.32 57.59
C ARG A 1084 -10.52 -4.68 57.94
N ARG A 1085 -10.17 -5.60 57.03
CA ARG A 1085 -9.55 -6.94 57.16
C ARG A 1085 -10.44 -8.20 57.22
N ALA A 1086 -10.30 -8.94 56.12
CA ALA A 1086 -9.95 -10.35 55.99
C ALA A 1086 -10.98 -11.41 56.40
N ALA A 1087 -11.55 -12.06 55.39
CA ALA A 1087 -11.31 -13.48 55.10
C ALA A 1087 -11.38 -13.66 53.57
#